data_AF-A0A8J2NJN2-F1
#
_entry.id   AF-A0A8J2NJN2-F1
#
_cell.length_a   1.000
_cell.length_b   1.000
_cell.length_c   1.000
_cell.angle_alpha   90.00
_cell.angle_beta   90.00
_cell.angle_gamma   90.00
#
_symmetry.space_group_name_H-M   'P 1'
#
loop_
_entity.id
_entity.type
_entity.pdbx_description
1 polymer ?
#
loop_
_entity_poly.entity_id
_entity_poly.type
_entity_poly.pdbx_seq_one_letter_code
_entity_poly.pdbx_strand_id
1 'polypeptide(L)'
;MGADQSQILESLTDRNYVTFMINGLKYMVDPSKDKITAGSRLVDFIRDHANLKGTKYMCREGGCGACTVTVKTRNPFTGQEIIRGINSCLVPVFACDGWEIMTVEFLGNQKEGYHPLQQRFVVCHGTQCGFCTPGWIMNFYSMMESKKQFTVADIHDRIDGNICRCTGFRPILDAVKSFAVDASEELKRKCGDSRSCESCPLRAKSPAALTSANVVEAEFEQLELPSSIHLNISSNSQWVKAVDIKTLFMALTKFQNYGLKYRIVGGNTGMGVFKNEGPYQAYVELMSIPALTKIDSLDSSIIFGGGVTITQAIETLEKASSVSGFEYCKHVCKHWKRVANISVRNAGTLAGNLMLKHDHKEFQSDIFLVLETIGAMLTIASSPSLQNMWTVEDFLNMNMQGKIIYSVHLPALKNMTFRSFKISRRYQNAHAYVNAGFLMQIDPMNMYVKMRPRIVLGGISPSFVHASMTEEYLVGKTLNPQIMQGAVQMLEREVNPNMDPMEGDSMYRKKLSQALFYKVMLEILDGQVSPRMKSGSTDLEHGPSYGKQMYGTDKSEWPMYEPVAKLEAPFQCSGEAEYTNDIGPLPGELHGAVVHARFANCMLKGVDPSAALGMAGVVAWIDHSNIPAMNNYMYSYGNDEDVIFVKDKIRFAGEVIGMILAESRELAYKAVSMVEVYYQNREKPILDIPSALEKAEKEGKLSECIVTIRKPTEDPIKDAPNNISGEFHTGGQYHFHMETQVAICVPKEGCMDVYSATQTASFTQFAVANCLGVSCSSINVYVRRLGGGFGGKISRSNHIASMCAVAANTLRRPVRLSLDLEGNMGLVGGRSPYLYKYQAGFDDTGKIMNINIELVNDCGSSQNEPTITIAEWAIQNVYAANSSWGFTTKMVRTNLPPNTYCRSPGYPKSLGFMECVMEHVAAHLKKDPMEVRMVNLLKKGDTMFPDTSQKLEEDNLVPILMQDLERFMPIKGLSTI
;
A
#
# COMPACT_ATOMS: atom_id res chain seq x y z
N MET A 1 -43.59 7.94 34.04
CA MET A 1 -43.76 9.12 33.17
C MET A 1 -42.67 9.06 32.11
N GLY A 2 -42.97 8.45 30.96
CA GLY A 2 -42.04 8.31 29.85
C GLY A 2 -42.10 9.57 29.00
N ALA A 3 -41.16 10.50 29.20
CA ALA A 3 -40.86 11.48 28.18
C ALA A 3 -40.33 10.73 26.96
N ASP A 4 -40.86 11.06 25.79
CA ASP A 4 -40.42 10.50 24.53
C ASP A 4 -38.92 10.74 24.35
N GLN A 5 -38.10 9.71 24.54
CA GLN A 5 -36.64 9.80 24.41
C GLN A 5 -36.22 10.21 22.98
N SER A 6 -37.15 10.16 22.01
CA SER A 6 -36.92 10.62 20.64
C SER A 6 -36.57 12.10 20.54
N GLN A 7 -37.24 12.96 21.34
CA GLN A 7 -37.05 14.43 21.34
C GLN A 7 -35.79 14.89 22.08
N ILE A 8 -35.21 14.04 22.94
CA ILE A 8 -34.12 14.48 23.82
C ILE A 8 -32.82 14.71 23.04
N LEU A 9 -32.47 13.85 22.08
CA LEU A 9 -31.27 14.05 21.24
C LEU A 9 -31.39 15.25 20.30
N GLU A 10 -32.60 15.53 19.82
CA GLU A 10 -32.88 16.70 18.98
C GLU A 10 -32.87 18.00 19.80
N SER A 11 -33.18 17.92 21.10
CA SER A 11 -33.08 19.06 22.04
C SER A 11 -31.66 19.32 22.57
N LEU A 12 -30.69 18.45 22.27
CA LEU A 12 -29.32 18.54 22.78
C LEU A 12 -28.37 19.36 21.89
N THR A 13 -28.87 19.88 20.76
CA THR A 13 -28.01 20.39 19.68
C THR A 13 -28.52 21.73 19.18
N ASP A 14 -27.67 22.75 19.27
CA ASP A 14 -28.04 24.12 18.85
C ASP A 14 -27.89 24.33 17.33
N ARG A 15 -27.38 23.33 16.58
CA ARG A 15 -27.12 23.43 15.14
C ARG A 15 -27.21 22.09 14.39
N ASN A 16 -27.63 22.19 13.12
CA ASN A 16 -27.77 21.08 12.17
C ASN A 16 -26.66 21.06 11.10
N TYR A 17 -25.48 21.58 11.41
CA TYR A 17 -24.33 21.65 10.50
C TYR A 17 -23.02 21.45 11.28
N VAL A 18 -21.94 21.15 10.55
CA VAL A 18 -20.57 21.16 11.08
C VAL A 18 -19.78 22.32 10.49
N THR A 19 -18.80 22.82 11.24
CA THR A 19 -17.92 23.90 10.78
C THR A 19 -16.45 23.54 10.95
N PHE A 20 -15.65 23.81 9.92
CA PHE A 20 -14.20 23.62 9.95
C PHE A 20 -13.50 24.54 8.96
N MET A 21 -12.17 24.60 9.01
CA MET A 21 -11.37 25.42 8.10
C MET A 21 -10.53 24.55 7.17
N ILE A 22 -10.44 24.95 5.91
CA ILE A 22 -9.43 24.42 4.97
C ILE A 22 -8.63 25.60 4.44
N ASN A 23 -7.31 25.59 4.68
CA ASN A 23 -6.38 26.63 4.26
C ASN A 23 -6.82 28.05 4.69
N GLY A 24 -7.34 28.19 5.92
CA GLY A 24 -7.85 29.45 6.48
C GLY A 24 -9.26 29.84 6.04
N LEU A 25 -9.90 29.11 5.09
CA LEU A 25 -11.27 29.37 4.68
C LEU A 25 -12.26 28.54 5.52
N LYS A 26 -13.26 29.20 6.11
CA LYS A 26 -14.33 28.57 6.91
C LYS A 26 -15.35 27.90 5.99
N TYR A 27 -15.64 26.64 6.26
CA TYR A 27 -16.68 25.84 5.60
C TYR A 27 -17.76 25.50 6.61
N MET A 28 -19.01 25.72 6.23
CA MET A 28 -20.20 25.29 6.96
C MET A 28 -20.88 24.21 6.12
N VAL A 29 -20.96 22.99 6.65
CA VAL A 29 -21.52 21.83 5.93
C VAL A 29 -22.84 21.43 6.55
N ASP A 30 -23.92 21.67 5.82
CA ASP A 30 -25.30 21.32 6.14
C ASP A 30 -25.71 20.13 5.25
N PRO A 31 -25.97 18.94 5.84
CA PRO A 31 -26.30 17.74 5.07
C PRO A 31 -27.52 17.91 4.15
N SER A 32 -28.46 18.79 4.52
CA SER A 32 -29.67 19.03 3.74
C SER A 32 -29.43 19.86 2.47
N LYS A 33 -28.34 20.61 2.41
CA LYS A 33 -28.02 21.54 1.31
C LYS A 33 -26.84 21.07 0.46
N ASP A 34 -25.82 20.50 1.08
CA ASP A 34 -24.52 20.26 0.44
C ASP A 34 -24.39 18.89 -0.24
N LYS A 35 -25.44 18.06 -0.20
CA LYS A 35 -25.44 16.67 -0.71
C LYS A 35 -24.31 15.80 -0.12
N ILE A 36 -23.86 16.10 1.10
CA ILE A 36 -22.85 15.34 1.83
C ILE A 36 -23.53 14.25 2.67
N THR A 37 -23.01 13.02 2.58
CA THR A 37 -23.54 11.86 3.33
C THR A 37 -22.62 11.50 4.51
N ALA A 38 -23.09 10.64 5.42
CA ALA A 38 -22.27 10.12 6.52
C ALA A 38 -21.00 9.39 6.05
N GLY A 39 -21.03 8.83 4.83
CA GLY A 39 -19.92 8.11 4.21
C GLY A 39 -18.95 9.00 3.44
N SER A 40 -19.30 10.26 3.19
CA SER A 40 -18.49 11.18 2.40
C SER A 40 -17.17 11.49 3.10
N ARG A 41 -16.09 11.38 2.34
CA ARG A 41 -14.72 11.42 2.84
C ARG A 41 -14.13 12.82 2.67
N LEU A 42 -13.26 13.21 3.59
CA LEU A 42 -12.60 14.52 3.56
C LEU A 42 -11.80 14.73 2.26
N VAL A 43 -11.17 13.68 1.70
CA VAL A 43 -10.46 13.81 0.42
C VAL A 43 -11.38 14.21 -0.75
N ASP A 44 -12.63 13.72 -0.75
CA ASP A 44 -13.62 14.03 -1.77
C ASP A 44 -14.14 15.46 -1.56
N PHE A 45 -14.38 15.85 -0.31
CA PHE A 45 -14.75 17.23 0.02
C PHE A 45 -13.67 18.24 -0.39
N ILE A 46 -12.40 18.00 -0.03
CA ILE A 46 -11.26 18.86 -0.40
C ILE A 46 -11.21 19.03 -1.91
N ARG A 47 -11.34 17.93 -2.65
CA ARG A 47 -11.19 17.96 -4.10
C ARG A 47 -12.41 18.54 -4.80
N ASP A 48 -13.61 18.13 -4.44
CA ASP A 48 -14.80 18.35 -5.26
C ASP A 48 -15.67 19.50 -4.74
N HIS A 49 -15.62 19.81 -3.44
CA HIS A 49 -16.35 20.94 -2.84
C HIS A 49 -15.44 22.15 -2.62
N ALA A 50 -14.27 21.97 -1.99
CA ALA A 50 -13.29 23.05 -1.81
C ALA A 50 -12.47 23.34 -3.08
N ASN A 51 -12.58 22.49 -4.11
CA ASN A 51 -11.88 22.59 -5.39
C ASN A 51 -10.34 22.65 -5.28
N LEU A 52 -9.78 21.98 -4.27
CA LEU A 52 -8.34 21.88 -4.02
C LEU A 52 -7.84 20.52 -4.51
N LYS A 53 -7.31 20.48 -5.73
CA LYS A 53 -6.95 19.23 -6.41
C LYS A 53 -5.55 18.72 -6.06
N GLY A 54 -4.74 19.46 -5.31
CA GLY A 54 -3.38 19.08 -4.92
C GLY A 54 -3.32 17.84 -4.05
N THR A 55 -4.29 17.65 -3.13
CA THR A 55 -4.46 16.39 -2.41
C THR A 55 -4.95 15.30 -3.37
N LYS A 56 -4.15 14.25 -3.54
CA LYS A 56 -4.44 13.13 -4.47
C LYS A 56 -4.97 11.91 -3.71
N TYR A 57 -5.57 10.95 -4.41
CA TYR A 57 -5.89 9.64 -3.83
C TYR A 57 -5.58 8.51 -4.82
N MET A 58 -5.27 7.33 -4.26
CA MET A 58 -5.03 6.10 -5.01
C MET A 58 -5.76 4.92 -4.34
N CYS A 59 -5.27 4.48 -3.18
CA CYS A 59 -5.84 3.32 -2.47
C CYS A 59 -7.21 3.63 -1.85
N ARG A 60 -7.35 4.80 -1.20
CA ARG A 60 -8.46 5.12 -0.30
C ARG A 60 -8.57 4.20 0.94
N GLU A 61 -7.42 3.68 1.37
CA GLU A 61 -7.28 2.67 2.45
C GLU A 61 -6.27 3.11 3.53
N GLY A 62 -5.73 4.33 3.44
CA GLY A 62 -4.65 4.81 4.32
C GLY A 62 -3.27 4.22 4.03
N GLY A 63 -3.13 3.25 3.12
CA GLY A 63 -1.85 2.56 2.87
C GLY A 63 -0.82 3.33 2.02
N CYS A 64 -1.25 4.27 1.17
CA CYS A 64 -0.36 4.92 0.18
C CYS A 64 0.15 6.33 0.54
N GLY A 65 -0.54 7.04 1.44
CA GLY A 65 -0.19 8.42 1.83
C GLY A 65 -0.42 9.53 0.80
N ALA A 66 -0.89 9.24 -0.42
CA ALA A 66 -1.09 10.29 -1.44
C ALA A 66 -2.09 11.39 -1.03
N CYS A 67 -3.00 11.05 -0.11
CA CYS A 67 -4.06 11.91 0.41
C CYS A 67 -3.71 12.57 1.75
N THR A 68 -2.44 12.55 2.15
CA THR A 68 -2.04 13.11 3.44
C THR A 68 -2.26 14.62 3.48
N VAL A 69 -2.89 15.08 4.56
CA VAL A 69 -3.08 16.50 4.90
C VAL A 69 -2.63 16.72 6.34
N THR A 70 -2.27 17.96 6.68
CA THR A 70 -1.97 18.32 8.07
C THR A 70 -3.25 18.84 8.71
N VAL A 71 -3.55 18.39 9.92
CA VAL A 71 -4.67 18.88 10.71
C VAL A 71 -4.20 19.41 12.04
N LYS A 72 -4.81 20.51 12.47
CA LYS A 72 -4.68 21.08 13.80
C LYS A 72 -6.03 20.93 14.51
N THR A 73 -6.01 20.29 15.67
CA THR A 73 -7.19 20.10 16.52
C THR A 73 -6.83 20.39 17.98
N ARG A 74 -7.82 20.37 18.88
CA ARG A 74 -7.60 20.55 20.32
C ARG A 74 -7.80 19.23 21.06
N ASN A 75 -6.94 18.93 22.04
CA ASN A 75 -7.18 17.82 22.96
C ASN A 75 -8.39 18.18 23.86
N PRO A 76 -9.46 17.37 23.93
CA PRO A 76 -10.65 17.74 24.70
C PRO A 76 -10.42 17.67 26.21
N PHE A 77 -9.41 16.94 26.69
CA PHE A 77 -9.05 16.87 28.10
C PHE A 77 -8.05 17.96 28.53
N THR A 78 -6.94 18.13 27.80
CA THR A 78 -5.88 19.09 28.20
C THR A 78 -6.07 20.49 27.61
N GLY A 79 -6.91 20.64 26.59
CA GLY A 79 -7.05 21.89 25.84
C GLY A 79 -5.83 22.24 24.98
N GLN A 80 -4.80 21.40 24.91
CA GLN A 80 -3.60 21.65 24.11
C GLN A 80 -3.87 21.45 22.62
N GLU A 81 -3.20 22.24 21.79
CA GLU A 81 -3.24 22.07 20.34
C GLU A 81 -2.46 20.82 19.92
N ILE A 82 -3.01 20.08 18.95
CA ILE A 82 -2.41 18.88 18.36
C ILE A 82 -2.31 19.09 16.87
N ILE A 83 -1.08 19.14 16.35
CA ILE A 83 -0.79 19.19 14.92
C ILE A 83 -0.30 17.81 14.47
N ARG A 84 -0.95 17.23 13.46
CA ARG A 84 -0.60 15.89 12.95
C ARG A 84 -0.98 15.70 11.48
N GLY A 85 -0.26 14.81 10.81
CA GLY A 85 -0.60 14.35 9.45
C GLY A 85 -1.61 13.20 9.49
N ILE A 86 -2.63 13.23 8.65
CA ILE A 86 -3.66 12.18 8.56
C ILE A 86 -3.97 11.84 7.10
N ASN A 87 -4.52 10.65 6.86
CA ASN A 87 -5.02 10.27 5.54
C ASN A 87 -6.48 10.74 5.35
N SER A 88 -6.68 11.83 4.61
CA SER A 88 -8.02 12.41 4.36
C SER A 88 -9.00 11.43 3.70
N CYS A 89 -8.52 10.37 3.04
CA CYS A 89 -9.38 9.35 2.43
C CYS A 89 -10.10 8.42 3.43
N LEU A 90 -9.74 8.46 4.70
CA LEU A 90 -10.35 7.65 5.77
C LEU A 90 -11.20 8.49 6.73
N VAL A 91 -11.13 9.83 6.64
CA VAL A 91 -11.81 10.73 7.57
C VAL A 91 -13.19 11.12 7.03
N PRO A 92 -14.28 10.86 7.77
CA PRO A 92 -15.61 11.37 7.41
C PRO A 92 -15.66 12.90 7.54
N VAL A 93 -16.35 13.59 6.62
CA VAL A 93 -16.46 15.06 6.65
C VAL A 93 -17.08 15.56 7.96
N PHE A 94 -18.11 14.88 8.47
CA PHE A 94 -18.77 15.28 9.72
C PHE A 94 -17.92 15.10 10.99
N ALA A 95 -16.81 14.34 10.92
CA ALA A 95 -15.86 14.25 12.02
C ALA A 95 -14.92 15.47 12.11
N CYS A 96 -14.89 16.32 11.08
CA CYS A 96 -13.98 17.46 11.01
C CYS A 96 -14.45 18.71 11.77
N ASP A 97 -15.62 18.67 12.43
CA ASP A 97 -16.15 19.82 13.16
C ASP A 97 -15.13 20.36 14.20
N GLY A 98 -14.77 21.64 14.06
CA GLY A 98 -13.74 22.32 14.86
C GLY A 98 -12.30 22.02 14.45
N TRP A 99 -12.05 21.51 13.23
CA TRP A 99 -10.70 21.26 12.75
C TRP A 99 -10.19 22.41 11.87
N GLU A 100 -8.87 22.60 11.89
CA GLU A 100 -8.15 23.38 10.89
C GLU A 100 -7.33 22.42 10.02
N ILE A 101 -7.59 22.42 8.72
CA ILE A 101 -7.02 21.50 7.75
C ILE A 101 -6.13 22.30 6.79
N MET A 102 -4.89 21.86 6.62
CA MET A 102 -3.93 22.42 5.67
C MET A 102 -3.64 21.39 4.59
N THR A 103 -3.80 21.78 3.33
CA THR A 103 -3.43 20.99 2.15
C THR A 103 -2.07 21.45 1.60
N VAL A 104 -1.62 20.87 0.49
CA VAL A 104 -0.34 21.26 -0.12
C VAL A 104 -0.36 22.70 -0.65
N GLU A 105 -1.53 23.16 -1.08
CA GLU A 105 -1.77 24.50 -1.60
C GLU A 105 -1.59 25.57 -0.52
N PHE A 106 -1.80 25.23 0.77
CA PHE A 106 -1.55 26.13 1.91
C PHE A 106 -0.09 26.60 2.00
N LEU A 107 0.85 25.75 1.58
CA LEU A 107 2.27 26.03 1.68
C LEU A 107 2.74 27.06 0.64
N GLY A 108 1.98 27.26 -0.43
CA GLY A 108 2.31 28.19 -1.51
C GLY A 108 2.28 27.55 -2.90
N ASN A 109 2.48 28.40 -3.90
CA ASN A 109 2.23 28.13 -5.32
C ASN A 109 3.06 29.08 -6.21
N GLN A 110 2.88 29.00 -7.53
CA GLN A 110 3.60 29.86 -8.48
C GLN A 110 3.35 31.37 -8.28
N LYS A 111 2.15 31.74 -7.80
CA LYS A 111 1.75 33.15 -7.66
C LYS A 111 2.32 33.79 -6.39
N GLU A 112 2.26 33.07 -5.28
CA GLU A 112 2.60 33.52 -3.92
C GLU A 112 4.05 33.21 -3.54
N GLY A 113 4.66 32.22 -4.19
CA GLY A 113 5.96 31.67 -3.86
C GLY A 113 5.85 30.30 -3.20
N TYR A 114 6.90 29.49 -3.32
CA TYR A 114 6.91 28.11 -2.83
C TYR A 114 7.55 28.02 -1.45
N HIS A 115 6.94 27.26 -0.54
CA HIS A 115 7.51 26.95 0.77
C HIS A 115 8.89 26.31 0.64
N PRO A 116 9.84 26.55 1.58
CA PRO A 116 11.17 25.93 1.55
C PRO A 116 11.14 24.40 1.36
N LEU A 117 10.18 23.71 1.98
CA LEU A 117 10.01 22.26 1.79
C LEU A 117 9.71 21.90 0.33
N GLN A 118 8.80 22.62 -0.34
CA GLN A 118 8.49 22.43 -1.76
C GLN A 118 9.73 22.70 -2.62
N GLN A 119 10.46 23.80 -2.34
CA GLN A 119 11.68 24.16 -3.06
C GLN A 119 12.76 23.08 -2.94
N ARG A 120 12.98 22.51 -1.74
CA ARG A 120 14.00 21.47 -1.56
C ARG A 120 13.65 20.17 -2.29
N PHE A 121 12.36 19.83 -2.42
CA PHE A 121 11.94 18.72 -3.26
C PHE A 121 12.29 18.96 -4.74
N VAL A 122 12.19 20.20 -5.23
CA VAL A 122 12.60 20.55 -6.60
C VAL A 122 14.13 20.41 -6.75
N VAL A 123 14.90 21.08 -5.89
CA VAL A 123 16.37 21.12 -5.96
C VAL A 123 17.01 19.75 -5.78
N CYS A 124 16.44 18.90 -4.92
CA CYS A 124 16.94 17.55 -4.69
C CYS A 124 16.39 16.50 -5.66
N HIS A 125 15.58 16.88 -6.67
CA HIS A 125 14.92 15.96 -7.59
C HIS A 125 14.01 14.93 -6.87
N GLY A 126 13.37 15.37 -5.78
CA GLY A 126 12.45 14.58 -4.94
C GLY A 126 11.13 14.21 -5.61
N THR A 127 10.91 14.59 -6.87
CA THR A 127 9.69 14.33 -7.62
C THR A 127 9.98 13.88 -9.06
N GLN A 128 9.22 12.89 -9.54
CA GLN A 128 9.25 12.41 -10.93
C GLN A 128 7.84 12.48 -11.55
N CYS A 129 6.99 11.47 -11.34
CA CYS A 129 5.62 11.52 -11.84
C CYS A 129 4.78 12.59 -11.15
N GLY A 130 5.09 12.91 -9.88
CA GLY A 130 4.50 13.98 -9.07
C GLY A 130 3.26 13.61 -8.25
N PHE A 131 2.63 12.46 -8.51
CA PHE A 131 1.32 12.16 -7.92
C PHE A 131 1.37 11.92 -6.40
N CYS A 132 2.46 11.32 -5.89
CA CYS A 132 2.65 11.13 -4.46
C CYS A 132 3.27 12.35 -3.75
N THR A 133 3.79 13.33 -4.50
CA THR A 133 4.62 14.41 -3.98
C THR A 133 3.87 15.29 -2.96
N PRO A 134 2.60 15.70 -3.21
CA PRO A 134 1.81 16.43 -2.21
C PRO A 134 1.72 15.70 -0.86
N GLY A 135 1.42 14.39 -0.90
CA GLY A 135 1.30 13.59 0.32
C GLY A 135 2.62 13.48 1.11
N TRP A 136 3.76 13.39 0.42
CA TRP A 136 5.08 13.40 1.06
C TRP A 136 5.38 14.74 1.73
N ILE A 137 5.14 15.83 1.02
CA ILE A 137 5.34 17.19 1.53
C ILE A 137 4.48 17.42 2.77
N MET A 138 3.19 17.04 2.74
CA MET A 138 2.31 17.23 3.90
C MET A 138 2.65 16.32 5.08
N ASN A 139 3.13 15.08 4.83
CA ASN A 139 3.60 14.22 5.92
C ASN A 139 4.80 14.86 6.66
N PHE A 140 5.79 15.36 5.94
CA PHE A 140 6.95 16.01 6.57
C PHE A 140 6.65 17.41 7.10
N TYR A 141 5.78 18.17 6.46
CA TYR A 141 5.29 19.44 7.00
C TYR A 141 4.62 19.25 8.36
N SER A 142 3.76 18.24 8.49
CA SER A 142 3.13 17.91 9.80
C SER A 142 4.16 17.61 10.89
N MET A 143 5.27 16.96 10.55
CA MET A 143 6.37 16.65 11.47
C MET A 143 7.15 17.91 11.86
N MET A 144 7.47 18.77 10.88
CA MET A 144 8.17 20.04 11.11
C MET A 144 7.37 20.97 12.04
N GLU A 145 6.04 20.95 11.91
CA GLU A 145 5.17 21.73 12.79
C GLU A 145 4.99 21.12 14.17
N SER A 146 4.88 19.79 14.27
CA SER A 146 4.75 19.11 15.58
C SER A 146 6.07 19.06 16.37
N LYS A 147 7.21 19.12 15.69
CA LYS A 147 8.55 19.01 16.29
C LYS A 147 9.52 19.96 15.60
N LYS A 148 9.76 21.14 16.20
CA LYS A 148 10.56 22.22 15.60
C LYS A 148 12.04 21.87 15.39
N GLN A 149 12.62 20.99 16.21
CA GLN A 149 13.96 20.45 16.03
C GLN A 149 13.91 18.93 15.91
N PHE A 150 14.38 18.40 14.79
CA PHE A 150 14.36 16.98 14.49
C PHE A 150 15.68 16.53 13.87
N THR A 151 15.95 15.23 14.02
CA THR A 151 17.15 14.55 13.55
C THR A 151 16.90 13.79 12.26
N VAL A 152 17.95 13.29 11.63
CA VAL A 152 17.83 12.36 10.50
C VAL A 152 17.08 11.08 10.90
N ALA A 153 17.25 10.60 12.13
CA ALA A 153 16.52 9.43 12.63
C ALA A 153 15.00 9.68 12.70
N ASP A 154 14.58 10.86 13.17
CA ASP A 154 13.16 11.24 13.20
C ASP A 154 12.52 11.22 11.80
N ILE A 155 13.27 11.64 10.77
CA ILE A 155 12.81 11.60 9.37
C ILE A 155 12.59 10.15 8.92
N HIS A 156 13.52 9.25 9.27
CA HIS A 156 13.40 7.82 8.93
C HIS A 156 12.20 7.17 9.59
N ASP A 157 11.89 7.53 10.83
CA ASP A 157 10.69 7.06 11.52
C ASP A 157 9.38 7.56 10.87
N ARG A 158 9.46 8.55 9.98
CA ARG A 158 8.32 9.16 9.29
C ARG A 158 8.09 8.65 7.86
N ILE A 159 9.01 7.85 7.30
CA ILE A 159 8.92 7.42 5.88
C ILE A 159 7.84 6.37 5.63
N ASP A 160 7.29 5.77 6.69
CA ASP A 160 6.23 4.76 6.59
C ASP A 160 4.90 5.34 6.05
N GLY A 161 4.72 6.66 6.16
CA GLY A 161 3.50 7.39 5.83
C GLY A 161 3.12 7.44 4.36
N ASN A 162 4.06 7.17 3.44
CA ASN A 162 3.86 7.42 2.02
C ASN A 162 4.59 6.39 1.14
N ILE A 163 4.01 6.09 -0.02
CA ILE A 163 4.63 5.23 -1.04
C ILE A 163 5.04 6.10 -2.23
N CYS A 164 6.23 5.83 -2.79
CA CYS A 164 6.64 6.35 -4.09
C CYS A 164 7.09 5.20 -4.99
N ARG A 165 6.56 5.15 -6.22
CA ARG A 165 6.93 4.13 -7.21
C ARG A 165 8.08 4.57 -8.15
N CYS A 166 8.41 5.86 -8.17
CA CYS A 166 9.30 6.44 -9.19
C CYS A 166 10.72 6.73 -8.69
N THR A 167 10.85 7.39 -7.53
CA THR A 167 12.12 8.03 -7.12
C THR A 167 13.10 7.12 -6.40
N GLY A 168 12.66 5.93 -5.98
CA GLY A 168 13.45 5.08 -5.07
C GLY A 168 13.66 5.71 -3.69
N PHE A 169 12.83 6.68 -3.29
CA PHE A 169 12.87 7.43 -2.02
C PHE A 169 14.13 8.27 -1.77
N ARG A 170 15.24 8.01 -2.46
CA ARG A 170 16.53 8.64 -2.13
C ARG A 170 16.49 10.18 -2.13
N PRO A 171 16.15 10.81 -3.27
CA PRO A 171 16.10 12.27 -3.36
C PRO A 171 15.04 12.91 -2.45
N ILE A 172 13.97 12.17 -2.11
CA ILE A 172 12.93 12.63 -1.17
C ILE A 172 13.54 12.81 0.22
N LEU A 173 14.27 11.81 0.75
CA LEU A 173 14.85 11.99 2.09
C LEU A 173 15.99 13.02 2.05
N ASP A 174 16.74 13.15 0.96
CA ASP A 174 17.80 14.16 0.88
C ASP A 174 17.21 15.58 0.98
N ALA A 175 16.07 15.83 0.31
CA ALA A 175 15.31 17.07 0.42
C ALA A 175 14.93 17.40 1.87
N VAL A 176 14.47 16.42 2.66
CA VAL A 176 13.98 16.64 4.03
C VAL A 176 15.11 16.63 5.05
N LYS A 177 16.08 15.74 4.91
CA LYS A 177 17.26 15.62 5.79
C LYS A 177 18.04 16.92 5.85
N SER A 178 18.06 17.69 4.78
CA SER A 178 18.70 19.01 4.78
C SER A 178 18.12 19.97 5.85
N PHE A 179 16.94 19.71 6.43
CA PHE A 179 16.35 20.49 7.52
C PHE A 179 16.71 19.95 8.91
N ALA A 180 17.27 18.74 9.00
CA ALA A 180 17.62 18.12 10.28
C ALA A 180 18.80 18.84 10.94
N VAL A 181 18.82 18.84 12.28
CA VAL A 181 19.89 19.49 13.07
C VAL A 181 21.25 18.82 12.86
N ASP A 182 21.26 17.52 12.59
CA ASP A 182 22.41 16.64 12.34
C ASP A 182 22.65 16.36 10.84
N ALA A 183 22.09 17.18 9.94
CA ALA A 183 22.34 17.06 8.51
C ALA A 183 23.80 17.38 8.13
N SER A 184 24.34 16.70 7.12
CA SER A 184 25.70 16.98 6.63
C SER A 184 25.79 18.35 5.96
N GLU A 185 26.93 19.01 6.12
CA GLU A 185 27.20 20.32 5.48
C GLU A 185 27.13 20.26 3.95
N GLU A 186 27.54 19.13 3.36
CA GLU A 186 27.39 18.89 1.92
C GLU A 186 25.92 18.96 1.48
N LEU A 187 25.02 18.30 2.23
CA LEU A 187 23.59 18.28 1.93
C LEU A 187 22.95 19.65 2.18
N LYS A 188 23.35 20.34 3.25
CA LYS A 188 22.93 21.72 3.52
C LYS A 188 23.35 22.65 2.39
N ARG A 189 24.59 22.54 1.89
CA ARG A 189 25.11 23.35 0.77
C ARG A 189 24.36 23.05 -0.53
N LYS A 190 24.12 21.77 -0.85
CA LYS A 190 23.32 21.35 -2.02
C LYS A 190 21.94 22.02 -2.04
N CYS A 191 21.33 22.25 -0.88
CA CYS A 191 20.02 22.90 -0.74
C CYS A 191 20.09 24.41 -0.46
N GLY A 192 21.25 24.91 -0.03
CA GLY A 192 21.45 26.25 0.54
C GLY A 192 21.50 27.37 -0.49
N ASP A 193 21.80 27.06 -1.75
CA ASP A 193 21.92 28.03 -2.85
C ASP A 193 20.56 28.50 -3.42
N SER A 194 19.44 28.11 -2.79
CA SER A 194 18.09 28.53 -3.21
C SER A 194 17.76 29.99 -2.88
N ARG A 195 18.58 30.67 -2.05
CA ARG A 195 18.35 32.09 -1.66
C ARG A 195 19.14 33.11 -2.48
N SER A 196 20.16 32.69 -3.22
CA SER A 196 21.15 33.58 -3.87
C SER A 196 20.82 33.95 -5.33
N CYS A 197 19.84 33.29 -5.95
CA CYS A 197 19.50 33.53 -7.34
C CYS A 197 18.40 34.60 -7.47
N GLU A 198 18.79 35.81 -7.90
CA GLU A 198 17.86 36.94 -8.10
C GLU A 198 16.81 36.68 -9.19
N SER A 199 17.07 35.74 -10.11
CA SER A 199 16.20 35.35 -11.24
C SER A 199 15.43 34.03 -11.02
N CYS A 200 15.46 33.44 -9.81
CA CYS A 200 14.90 32.12 -9.57
C CYS A 200 13.36 32.11 -9.61
N PRO A 201 12.70 31.33 -10.49
CA PRO A 201 11.24 31.22 -10.53
C PRO A 201 10.63 30.54 -9.30
N LEU A 202 11.47 29.97 -8.41
CA LEU A 202 11.06 29.37 -7.14
C LEU A 202 11.01 30.37 -5.97
N ARG A 203 11.45 31.62 -6.17
CA ARG A 203 11.67 32.59 -5.08
C ARG A 203 10.36 33.08 -4.49
N ALA A 204 10.31 33.17 -3.15
CA ALA A 204 9.28 33.87 -2.41
C ALA A 204 9.26 35.36 -2.81
N LYS A 205 8.09 35.95 -3.06
CA LYS A 205 8.00 37.40 -3.31
C LYS A 205 8.32 38.24 -2.06
N SER A 206 8.31 37.66 -0.86
CA SER A 206 9.00 38.21 0.31
C SER A 206 9.39 37.10 1.31
N PRO A 207 10.52 37.24 2.06
CA PRO A 207 10.87 36.32 3.15
C PRO A 207 9.81 36.28 4.25
N ALA A 208 9.19 37.43 4.56
CA ALA A 208 8.11 37.55 5.54
C ALA A 208 6.82 36.81 5.12
N ALA A 209 6.58 36.59 3.83
CA ALA A 209 5.39 35.87 3.36
C ALA A 209 5.45 34.35 3.55
N LEU A 210 6.64 33.77 3.78
CA LEU A 210 6.83 32.31 3.84
C LEU A 210 7.51 31.80 5.13
N THR A 211 8.02 32.71 5.97
CA THR A 211 8.45 32.36 7.34
C THR A 211 7.45 32.97 8.30
N SER A 212 6.40 32.23 8.63
CA SER A 212 5.23 32.65 9.43
C SER A 212 4.47 33.87 8.88
N ALA A 213 3.15 33.74 8.72
CA ALA A 213 2.23 34.86 8.52
C ALA A 213 2.28 35.58 7.14
N ASN A 214 1.65 34.96 6.14
CA ASN A 214 0.72 35.68 5.27
C ASN A 214 -0.55 34.85 5.05
N VAL A 215 -0.92 34.03 6.05
CA VAL A 215 -2.33 33.89 6.35
C VAL A 215 -2.75 35.33 6.63
N VAL A 216 -3.72 35.86 5.89
CA VAL A 216 -4.53 36.95 6.44
C VAL A 216 -4.73 36.56 7.89
N GLU A 217 -4.33 37.37 8.85
CA GLU A 217 -4.91 37.30 10.19
C GLU A 217 -6.40 37.62 9.98
N ALA A 218 -7.14 36.71 9.35
CA ALA A 218 -8.53 36.54 9.60
C ALA A 218 -8.51 36.30 11.09
N GLU A 219 -8.98 37.29 11.86
CA GLU A 219 -9.13 37.21 13.30
C GLU A 219 -9.50 35.77 13.61
N PHE A 220 -8.54 35.02 14.16
CA PHE A 220 -8.74 33.60 14.40
C PHE A 220 -9.79 33.55 15.49
N GLU A 221 -11.06 33.46 15.11
CA GLU A 221 -12.12 33.05 16.01
C GLU A 221 -11.56 31.79 16.68
N GLN A 222 -11.39 31.87 18.00
CA GLN A 222 -10.93 30.75 18.79
C GLN A 222 -11.74 29.53 18.35
N LEU A 223 -11.06 28.43 17.99
CA LEU A 223 -11.71 27.16 17.65
C LEU A 223 -12.84 26.94 18.66
N GLU A 224 -14.09 26.99 18.16
CA GLU A 224 -15.27 26.90 19.00
C GLU A 224 -15.16 25.65 19.89
N LEU A 225 -15.52 25.78 21.16
CA LEU A 225 -15.53 24.63 22.06
C LEU A 225 -16.43 23.53 21.45
N PRO A 226 -16.03 22.24 21.54
CA PRO A 226 -16.84 21.17 21.01
C PRO A 226 -18.24 21.20 21.62
N SER A 227 -19.28 21.23 20.79
CA SER A 227 -20.67 21.05 21.19
C SER A 227 -21.19 19.70 20.70
N SER A 228 -22.22 19.19 21.36
CA SER A 228 -22.97 18.03 20.86
C SER A 228 -23.69 18.41 19.57
N ILE A 229 -23.63 17.54 18.57
CA ILE A 229 -24.29 17.76 17.26
C ILE A 229 -25.05 16.50 16.88
N HIS A 230 -26.25 16.67 16.33
CA HIS A 230 -27.10 15.61 15.80
C HIS A 230 -27.55 16.05 14.41
N LEU A 231 -27.05 15.35 13.40
CA LEU A 231 -27.34 15.61 12.01
C LEU A 231 -28.29 14.53 11.50
N ASN A 232 -29.46 14.96 11.03
CA ASN A 232 -30.36 14.13 10.24
C ASN A 232 -29.98 14.27 8.77
N ILE A 233 -29.31 13.25 8.22
CA ILE A 233 -28.72 13.31 6.87
C ILE A 233 -29.74 12.86 5.83
N SER A 234 -30.49 11.80 6.12
CA SER A 234 -31.64 11.34 5.33
C SER A 234 -32.59 10.57 6.23
N SER A 235 -33.74 10.13 5.69
CA SER A 235 -34.71 9.30 6.43
C SER A 235 -34.09 8.05 7.06
N ASN A 236 -32.98 7.56 6.52
CA ASN A 236 -32.29 6.33 6.95
C ASN A 236 -30.83 6.55 7.38
N SER A 237 -30.39 7.79 7.61
CA SER A 237 -29.00 8.08 8.00
C SER A 237 -28.90 9.26 8.97
N GLN A 238 -28.22 9.05 10.10
CA GLN A 238 -27.96 10.09 11.10
C GLN A 238 -26.52 10.05 11.63
N TRP A 239 -26.03 11.21 12.08
CA TRP A 239 -24.71 11.37 12.68
C TRP A 239 -24.82 12.10 14.01
N VAL A 240 -24.16 11.58 15.05
CA VAL A 240 -24.09 12.21 16.38
C VAL A 240 -22.64 12.47 16.74
N LYS A 241 -22.32 13.70 17.13
CA LYS A 241 -21.06 14.07 17.79
C LYS A 241 -21.31 14.17 19.29
N ALA A 242 -20.69 13.28 20.08
CA ALA A 242 -20.85 13.28 21.53
C ALA A 242 -19.64 13.98 22.20
N VAL A 243 -19.91 14.89 23.14
CA VAL A 243 -18.87 15.59 23.92
C VAL A 243 -18.75 15.08 25.37
N ASP A 244 -19.69 14.23 25.79
CA ASP A 244 -19.67 13.58 27.09
C ASP A 244 -20.22 12.14 27.01
N ILE A 245 -19.94 11.37 28.06
CA ILE A 245 -20.34 9.96 28.16
C ILE A 245 -21.87 9.79 28.20
N LYS A 246 -22.60 10.76 28.79
CA LYS A 246 -24.06 10.68 28.91
C LYS A 246 -24.71 10.77 27.52
N THR A 247 -24.31 11.75 26.72
CA THR A 247 -24.78 11.96 25.35
C THR A 247 -24.45 10.75 24.46
N LEU A 248 -23.24 10.17 24.61
CA LEU A 248 -22.86 8.94 23.90
C LEU A 248 -23.82 7.77 24.20
N PHE A 249 -24.07 7.46 25.47
CA PHE A 249 -24.98 6.35 25.82
C PHE A 249 -26.44 6.64 25.46
N MET A 250 -26.88 7.90 25.49
CA MET A 250 -28.19 8.29 24.97
C MET A 250 -28.32 7.97 23.47
N ALA A 251 -27.30 8.30 22.66
CA ALA A 251 -27.28 7.95 21.24
C ALA A 251 -27.31 6.43 21.01
N LEU A 252 -26.46 5.67 21.73
CA LEU A 252 -26.43 4.21 21.64
C LEU A 252 -27.79 3.58 22.01
N THR A 253 -28.42 4.06 23.08
CA THR A 253 -29.73 3.57 23.54
C THR A 253 -30.81 3.86 22.49
N LYS A 254 -30.82 5.07 21.90
CA LYS A 254 -31.71 5.39 20.78
C LYS A 254 -31.49 4.41 19.62
N PHE A 255 -30.26 4.24 19.17
CA PHE A 255 -29.98 3.36 18.02
C PHE A 255 -30.44 1.91 18.28
N GLN A 256 -30.26 1.41 19.51
CA GLN A 256 -30.75 0.09 19.90
C GLN A 256 -32.27 -0.01 19.93
N ASN A 257 -32.96 0.95 20.55
CA ASN A 257 -34.41 0.96 20.64
C ASN A 257 -35.10 0.97 19.27
N TYR A 258 -34.48 1.65 18.29
CA TYR A 258 -34.95 1.70 16.90
C TYR A 258 -34.37 0.60 16.00
N GLY A 259 -33.57 -0.32 16.53
CA GLY A 259 -32.97 -1.42 15.76
C GLY A 259 -32.04 -0.97 14.64
N LEU A 260 -31.42 0.21 14.77
CA LEU A 260 -30.57 0.79 13.73
C LEU A 260 -29.21 0.10 13.71
N LYS A 261 -28.73 -0.28 12.51
CA LYS A 261 -27.33 -0.69 12.34
C LYS A 261 -26.44 0.54 12.46
N TYR A 262 -25.63 0.63 13.52
CA TYR A 262 -24.83 1.82 13.81
C TYR A 262 -23.32 1.55 13.86
N ARG A 263 -22.53 2.63 13.75
CA ARG A 263 -21.07 2.61 13.87
C ARG A 263 -20.60 3.62 14.92
N ILE A 264 -19.73 3.19 15.81
CA ILE A 264 -19.00 4.08 16.71
C ILE A 264 -17.72 4.52 15.99
N VAL A 265 -17.50 5.83 15.91
CA VAL A 265 -16.42 6.44 15.12
C VAL A 265 -15.40 7.09 16.05
N GLY A 266 -14.21 6.47 16.13
CA GLY A 266 -12.99 7.12 16.59
C GLY A 266 -12.20 7.69 15.40
N GLY A 267 -11.07 7.07 15.07
CA GLY A 267 -10.27 7.46 13.90
C GLY A 267 -10.79 7.01 12.53
N ASN A 268 -11.83 6.17 12.49
CA ASN A 268 -12.38 5.52 11.28
C ASN A 268 -11.39 4.70 10.42
N THR A 269 -10.17 4.46 10.90
CA THR A 269 -9.11 3.82 10.11
C THR A 269 -9.37 2.34 9.79
N GLY A 270 -10.27 1.69 10.55
CA GLY A 270 -10.74 0.32 10.27
C GLY A 270 -11.41 0.16 8.90
N MET A 271 -12.01 1.22 8.34
CA MET A 271 -12.56 1.21 6.98
C MET A 271 -11.51 0.94 5.90
N GLY A 272 -10.23 1.20 6.20
CA GLY A 272 -9.13 0.86 5.29
C GLY A 272 -8.83 -0.65 5.23
N VAL A 273 -9.24 -1.40 6.25
CA VAL A 273 -9.04 -2.86 6.36
C VAL A 273 -10.32 -3.60 5.96
N PHE A 274 -11.44 -3.28 6.59
CA PHE A 274 -12.74 -3.91 6.33
C PHE A 274 -13.70 -2.90 5.71
N LYS A 275 -13.66 -2.80 4.37
CA LYS A 275 -14.37 -1.77 3.60
C LYS A 275 -15.89 -1.97 3.50
N ASN A 276 -16.35 -3.20 3.70
CA ASN A 276 -17.70 -3.66 3.34
C ASN A 276 -18.65 -3.88 4.53
N GLU A 277 -18.30 -3.41 5.74
CA GLU A 277 -19.11 -3.63 6.94
C GLU A 277 -20.44 -2.85 6.96
N GLY A 278 -20.60 -1.86 6.07
CA GLY A 278 -21.80 -1.06 5.92
C GLY A 278 -22.91 -1.74 5.09
N PRO A 279 -23.92 -0.97 4.64
CA PRO A 279 -24.20 0.42 5.04
C PRO A 279 -24.63 0.51 6.51
N TYR A 280 -24.35 1.64 7.15
CA TYR A 280 -24.84 1.95 8.50
C TYR A 280 -25.91 3.05 8.42
N GLN A 281 -26.89 2.97 9.33
CA GLN A 281 -28.00 3.93 9.43
C GLN A 281 -27.73 5.01 10.48
N ALA A 282 -26.78 4.79 11.39
CA ALA A 282 -26.43 5.76 12.41
C ALA A 282 -24.93 5.72 12.74
N TYR A 283 -24.38 6.88 13.08
CA TYR A 283 -22.98 7.06 13.44
C TYR A 283 -22.89 7.86 14.74
N VAL A 284 -21.96 7.49 15.63
CA VAL A 284 -21.64 8.28 16.82
C VAL A 284 -20.13 8.48 16.96
N GLU A 285 -19.70 9.73 16.94
CA GLU A 285 -18.32 10.20 17.08
C GLU A 285 -17.99 10.45 18.56
N LEU A 286 -16.80 10.02 19.02
CA LEU A 286 -16.44 10.02 20.45
C LEU A 286 -15.12 10.73 20.81
N MET A 287 -14.36 11.22 19.83
CA MET A 287 -13.05 11.85 20.03
C MET A 287 -13.16 13.21 20.71
N SER A 288 -14.35 13.77 20.83
CA SER A 288 -14.62 15.00 21.56
C SER A 288 -14.89 14.79 23.07
N ILE A 289 -14.90 13.54 23.55
CA ILE A 289 -15.18 13.19 24.95
C ILE A 289 -13.89 13.21 25.79
N PRO A 290 -13.71 14.16 26.74
CA PRO A 290 -12.48 14.30 27.52
C PRO A 290 -12.08 13.03 28.28
N ALA A 291 -13.06 12.32 28.84
CA ALA A 291 -12.84 11.09 29.61
C ALA A 291 -12.19 9.96 28.78
N LEU A 292 -12.47 9.90 27.47
CA LEU A 292 -11.94 8.86 26.60
C LEU A 292 -10.56 9.20 26.01
N THR A 293 -10.12 10.46 26.09
CA THR A 293 -8.80 10.89 25.62
C THR A 293 -7.81 11.14 26.76
N LYS A 294 -8.25 10.93 28.01
CA LYS A 294 -7.43 11.11 29.21
C LYS A 294 -6.32 10.07 29.26
N ILE A 295 -5.16 10.48 29.77
CA ILE A 295 -4.03 9.59 30.08
C ILE A 295 -3.66 9.83 31.54
N ASP A 296 -3.74 8.80 32.37
CA ASP A 296 -3.32 8.83 33.76
C ASP A 296 -2.08 7.94 33.96
N SER A 297 -1.18 8.35 34.83
CA SER A 297 -0.01 7.55 35.24
C SER A 297 -0.03 7.45 36.76
N LEU A 298 -0.14 6.22 37.25
CA LEU A 298 -0.12 5.85 38.66
C LEU A 298 1.14 5.03 38.92
N ASP A 299 1.58 4.94 40.18
CA ASP A 299 2.80 4.19 40.56
C ASP A 299 2.78 2.72 40.11
N SER A 300 1.59 2.14 39.93
CA SER A 300 1.39 0.73 39.57
C SER A 300 0.83 0.50 38.16
N SER A 301 0.37 1.54 37.47
CA SER A 301 -0.25 1.39 36.15
C SER A 301 -0.25 2.66 35.30
N ILE A 302 -0.25 2.49 33.98
CA ILE A 302 -0.54 3.56 33.01
C ILE A 302 -1.94 3.31 32.45
N ILE A 303 -2.81 4.31 32.51
CA ILE A 303 -4.20 4.19 32.08
C ILE A 303 -4.41 5.10 30.86
N PHE A 304 -4.77 4.50 29.74
CA PHE A 304 -5.15 5.20 28.52
C PHE A 304 -6.67 5.17 28.38
N GLY A 305 -7.32 6.31 28.19
CA GLY A 305 -8.71 6.35 27.73
C GLY A 305 -8.84 5.64 26.37
N GLY A 306 -10.01 5.05 26.08
CA GLY A 306 -10.22 4.25 24.88
C GLY A 306 -10.04 5.03 23.56
N GLY A 307 -10.27 6.34 23.59
CA GLY A 307 -10.07 7.28 22.48
C GLY A 307 -8.63 7.77 22.30
N VAL A 308 -7.69 7.37 23.16
CA VAL A 308 -6.27 7.71 22.98
C VAL A 308 -5.76 7.11 21.66
N THR A 309 -5.13 7.96 20.85
CA THR A 309 -4.54 7.52 19.57
C THR A 309 -3.31 6.65 19.79
N ILE A 310 -3.02 5.76 18.82
CA ILE A 310 -1.84 4.89 18.90
C ILE A 310 -0.56 5.74 18.98
N THR A 311 -0.48 6.87 18.27
CA THR A 311 0.67 7.79 18.36
C THR A 311 0.85 8.34 19.78
N GLN A 312 -0.21 8.85 20.41
CA GLN A 312 -0.14 9.36 21.78
C GLN A 312 0.25 8.27 22.78
N ALA A 313 -0.28 7.05 22.62
CA ALA A 313 0.11 5.92 23.45
C ALA A 313 1.61 5.61 23.33
N ILE A 314 2.16 5.56 22.10
CA ILE A 314 3.60 5.35 21.88
C ILE A 314 4.43 6.46 22.55
N GLU A 315 4.06 7.73 22.38
CA GLU A 315 4.80 8.86 22.97
C GLU A 315 4.79 8.84 24.50
N THR A 316 3.67 8.44 25.12
CA THR A 316 3.61 8.26 26.58
C THR A 316 4.45 7.08 27.04
N LEU A 317 4.38 5.94 26.35
CA LEU A 317 5.15 4.73 26.70
C LEU A 317 6.65 4.94 26.53
N GLU A 318 7.07 5.74 25.55
CA GLU A 318 8.48 6.10 25.35
C GLU A 318 9.01 6.87 26.56
N LYS A 319 8.24 7.83 27.08
CA LYS A 319 8.58 8.56 28.32
C LYS A 319 8.55 7.66 29.56
N ALA A 320 7.57 6.75 29.64
CA ALA A 320 7.44 5.84 30.78
C ALA A 320 8.55 4.78 30.83
N SER A 321 9.23 4.50 29.72
CA SER A 321 10.24 3.43 29.64
C SER A 321 11.46 3.61 30.55
N SER A 322 11.68 4.81 31.11
CA SER A 322 12.72 5.08 32.11
C SER A 322 12.24 4.93 33.56
N VAL A 323 10.97 4.60 33.78
CA VAL A 323 10.37 4.45 35.11
C VAL A 323 10.42 2.98 35.53
N SER A 324 10.74 2.73 36.80
CA SER A 324 10.87 1.37 37.33
C SER A 324 9.57 0.57 37.20
N GLY A 325 9.65 -0.63 36.61
CA GLY A 325 8.51 -1.48 36.30
C GLY A 325 7.87 -1.19 34.94
N PHE A 326 8.29 -0.15 34.22
CA PHE A 326 7.79 0.19 32.88
C PHE A 326 8.87 0.08 31.80
N GLU A 327 10.02 -0.51 32.09
CA GLU A 327 11.15 -0.67 31.15
C GLU A 327 10.73 -1.45 29.89
N TYR A 328 9.78 -2.38 30.03
CA TYR A 328 9.19 -3.14 28.92
C TYR A 328 8.52 -2.25 27.87
N CYS A 329 8.09 -1.03 28.24
CA CYS A 329 7.47 -0.07 27.34
C CYS A 329 8.39 0.29 26.16
N LYS A 330 9.72 0.19 26.32
CA LYS A 330 10.67 0.37 25.20
C LYS A 330 10.44 -0.65 24.08
N HIS A 331 10.20 -1.91 24.44
CA HIS A 331 9.88 -2.97 23.47
C HIS A 331 8.49 -2.80 22.88
N VAL A 332 7.51 -2.36 23.69
CA VAL A 332 6.15 -2.03 23.19
C VAL A 332 6.23 -0.92 22.15
N CYS A 333 6.97 0.16 22.41
CA CYS A 333 7.15 1.27 21.47
C CYS A 333 7.80 0.79 20.16
N LYS A 334 8.89 0.00 20.24
CA LYS A 334 9.56 -0.56 19.06
C LYS A 334 8.60 -1.40 18.20
N HIS A 335 7.71 -2.16 18.85
CA HIS A 335 6.68 -2.95 18.16
C HIS A 335 5.59 -2.06 17.55
N TRP A 336 5.00 -1.16 18.34
CA TRP A 336 3.86 -0.33 17.93
C TRP A 336 4.22 0.74 16.90
N LYS A 337 5.48 1.22 16.87
CA LYS A 337 6.02 2.04 15.76
C LYS A 337 5.98 1.31 14.40
N ARG A 338 5.73 -0.01 14.39
CA ARG A 338 5.55 -0.83 13.17
C ARG A 338 4.09 -1.16 12.85
N VAL A 339 3.14 -0.65 13.64
CA VAL A 339 1.70 -0.79 13.38
C VAL A 339 1.28 0.27 12.38
N ALA A 340 0.73 -0.18 11.25
CA ALA A 340 0.33 0.67 10.13
C ALA A 340 1.44 1.68 9.74
N ASN A 341 1.05 2.84 9.24
CA ASN A 341 1.92 4.00 9.08
C ASN A 341 1.50 5.13 10.02
N ILE A 342 2.33 6.17 10.15
CA ILE A 342 2.06 7.21 11.12
C ILE A 342 0.76 8.00 10.88
N SER A 343 0.37 8.23 9.62
CA SER A 343 -0.90 8.95 9.34
C SER A 343 -2.11 8.15 9.82
N VAL A 344 -2.03 6.82 9.78
CA VAL A 344 -3.04 5.93 10.38
C VAL A 344 -2.95 5.94 11.91
N ARG A 345 -1.74 5.89 12.50
CA ARG A 345 -1.56 5.93 13.97
C ARG A 345 -2.03 7.24 14.61
N ASN A 346 -1.92 8.35 13.89
CA ASN A 346 -2.36 9.69 14.32
C ASN A 346 -3.89 9.84 14.43
N ALA A 347 -4.65 8.91 13.85
CA ALA A 347 -6.11 8.88 13.92
C ALA A 347 -6.64 7.63 14.64
N GLY A 348 -6.06 6.46 14.37
CA GLY A 348 -6.46 5.19 14.97
C GLY A 348 -6.29 5.18 16.49
N THR A 349 -7.31 4.68 17.19
CA THR A 349 -7.35 4.63 18.66
C THR A 349 -7.08 3.22 19.18
N LEU A 350 -6.69 3.11 20.46
CA LEU A 350 -6.51 1.81 21.11
C LEU A 350 -7.82 1.00 21.12
N ALA A 351 -8.94 1.63 21.52
CA ALA A 351 -10.25 0.96 21.51
C ALA A 351 -10.68 0.55 20.10
N GLY A 352 -10.46 1.40 19.10
CA GLY A 352 -10.79 1.08 17.71
C GLY A 352 -10.02 -0.14 17.20
N ASN A 353 -8.73 -0.26 17.53
CA ASN A 353 -7.93 -1.43 17.15
C ASN A 353 -8.38 -2.71 17.86
N LEU A 354 -8.71 -2.62 19.16
CA LEU A 354 -9.23 -3.76 19.94
C LEU A 354 -10.61 -4.21 19.42
N MET A 355 -11.51 -3.28 19.09
CA MET A 355 -12.80 -3.60 18.50
C MET A 355 -12.67 -4.26 17.12
N LEU A 356 -11.69 -3.88 16.30
CA LEU A 356 -11.40 -4.59 15.05
C LEU A 356 -11.03 -6.05 15.28
N LYS A 357 -10.21 -6.34 16.30
CA LYS A 357 -9.86 -7.72 16.66
C LYS A 357 -11.05 -8.50 17.23
N HIS A 358 -11.92 -7.82 17.97
CA HIS A 358 -13.14 -8.41 18.52
C HIS A 358 -14.12 -8.80 17.40
N ASP A 359 -14.39 -7.88 16.47
CA ASP A 359 -15.34 -8.08 15.38
C ASP A 359 -14.81 -9.03 14.30
N HIS A 360 -13.49 -9.00 14.05
CA HIS A 360 -12.79 -9.84 13.09
C HIS A 360 -11.65 -10.60 13.78
N LYS A 361 -11.94 -11.80 14.28
CA LYS A 361 -10.98 -12.60 15.04
C LYS A 361 -9.76 -13.01 14.22
N GLU A 362 -9.85 -13.03 12.90
CA GLU A 362 -8.75 -13.21 11.96
C GLU A 362 -7.80 -12.01 11.87
N PHE A 363 -8.23 -10.81 12.30
CA PHE A 363 -7.39 -9.62 12.28
C PHE A 363 -6.16 -9.80 13.19
N GLN A 364 -4.97 -9.65 12.60
CA GLN A 364 -3.69 -9.82 13.29
C GLN A 364 -3.31 -8.55 14.06
N SER A 365 -4.05 -8.23 15.12
CA SER A 365 -3.80 -7.04 15.92
C SER A 365 -2.51 -7.17 16.76
N ASP A 366 -1.50 -6.38 16.40
CA ASP A 366 -0.27 -6.18 17.18
C ASP A 366 -0.55 -5.49 18.54
N ILE A 367 -1.58 -4.64 18.61
CA ILE A 367 -1.97 -3.93 19.85
C ILE A 367 -2.57 -4.94 20.83
N PHE A 368 -3.56 -5.73 20.39
CA PHE A 368 -4.17 -6.80 21.17
C PHE A 368 -3.09 -7.77 21.67
N LEU A 369 -2.22 -8.25 20.77
CA LEU A 369 -1.20 -9.24 21.12
C LEU A 369 -0.29 -8.72 22.24
N VAL A 370 0.19 -7.48 22.15
CA VAL A 370 1.06 -6.90 23.18
C VAL A 370 0.31 -6.69 24.49
N LEU A 371 -0.90 -6.12 24.44
CA LEU A 371 -1.72 -5.88 25.62
C LEU A 371 -2.08 -7.19 26.35
N GLU A 372 -2.45 -8.22 25.59
CA GLU A 372 -2.67 -9.56 26.11
C GLU A 372 -1.40 -10.04 26.77
N THR A 373 -0.25 -10.05 26.09
CA THR A 373 1.03 -10.55 26.64
C THR A 373 1.42 -9.90 27.98
N ILE A 374 1.32 -8.58 28.10
CA ILE A 374 1.74 -7.84 29.31
C ILE A 374 0.72 -7.90 30.46
N GLY A 375 -0.51 -8.35 30.18
CA GLY A 375 -1.53 -8.52 31.21
C GLY A 375 -2.29 -7.24 31.45
N ALA A 376 -2.53 -6.49 30.38
CA ALA A 376 -3.35 -5.30 30.44
C ALA A 376 -4.80 -5.66 30.79
N MET A 377 -5.48 -4.71 31.43
CA MET A 377 -6.90 -4.82 31.76
C MET A 377 -7.70 -3.76 31.01
N LEU A 378 -8.95 -4.07 30.67
CA LEU A 378 -9.86 -3.16 29.98
C LEU A 378 -10.99 -2.75 30.91
N THR A 379 -11.27 -1.46 31.03
CA THR A 379 -12.52 -0.98 31.64
C THR A 379 -13.58 -0.89 30.56
N ILE A 380 -14.64 -1.68 30.69
CA ILE A 380 -15.80 -1.67 29.80
C ILE A 380 -16.95 -0.94 30.47
N ALA A 381 -17.46 0.10 29.81
CA ALA A 381 -18.64 0.83 30.26
C ALA A 381 -19.89 0.30 29.55
N SER A 382 -20.93 -0.02 30.32
CA SER A 382 -22.26 -0.44 29.81
C SER A 382 -23.34 0.63 30.00
N SER A 383 -23.04 1.65 30.80
CA SER A 383 -23.86 2.85 30.97
C SER A 383 -22.95 3.98 31.49
N PRO A 384 -23.44 5.23 31.63
CA PRO A 384 -22.66 6.31 32.22
C PRO A 384 -22.14 6.04 33.63
N SER A 385 -22.81 5.17 34.41
CA SER A 385 -22.48 4.87 35.80
C SER A 385 -21.94 3.47 36.05
N LEU A 386 -22.03 2.55 35.08
CA LEU A 386 -21.61 1.16 35.24
C LEU A 386 -20.36 0.85 34.39
N GLN A 387 -19.23 0.65 35.08
CA GLN A 387 -17.93 0.32 34.50
C GLN A 387 -17.33 -0.87 35.24
N ASN A 388 -16.86 -1.87 34.49
CA ASN A 388 -16.25 -3.09 35.04
C ASN A 388 -14.91 -3.36 34.35
N MET A 389 -13.96 -3.94 35.09
CA MET A 389 -12.67 -4.35 34.53
C MET A 389 -12.70 -5.80 34.04
N TRP A 390 -12.05 -6.04 32.91
CA TRP A 390 -11.97 -7.34 32.24
C TRP A 390 -10.56 -7.58 31.71
N THR A 391 -10.19 -8.85 31.55
CA THR A 391 -8.96 -9.20 30.82
C THR A 391 -9.15 -8.90 29.33
N VAL A 392 -8.04 -8.75 28.61
CA VAL A 392 -8.04 -8.53 27.17
C VAL A 392 -8.59 -9.75 26.42
N GLU A 393 -8.29 -10.97 26.89
CA GLU A 393 -8.85 -12.22 26.38
C GLU A 393 -10.37 -12.36 26.63
N ASP A 394 -10.86 -12.11 27.85
CA ASP A 394 -12.31 -12.20 28.16
C ASP A 394 -13.13 -11.24 27.29
N PHE A 395 -12.57 -10.06 27.01
CA PHE A 395 -13.18 -9.08 26.12
C PHE A 395 -13.46 -9.63 24.72
N LEU A 396 -12.62 -10.51 24.16
CA LEU A 396 -12.81 -11.06 22.80
C LEU A 396 -14.10 -11.84 22.61
N ASN A 397 -14.71 -12.32 23.69
CA ASN A 397 -15.94 -13.12 23.65
C ASN A 397 -17.14 -12.37 24.27
N MET A 398 -16.97 -11.10 24.65
CA MET A 398 -18.00 -10.30 25.27
C MET A 398 -18.94 -9.69 24.22
N ASN A 399 -20.26 -9.74 24.45
CA ASN A 399 -21.18 -8.94 23.63
C ASN A 399 -20.98 -7.43 23.90
N MET A 400 -20.38 -6.72 22.94
CA MET A 400 -20.09 -5.30 22.99
C MET A 400 -21.23 -4.38 22.50
N GLN A 401 -22.39 -4.93 22.13
CA GLN A 401 -23.55 -4.14 21.71
C GLN A 401 -23.98 -3.16 22.83
N GLY A 402 -23.97 -1.86 22.52
CA GLY A 402 -24.27 -0.78 23.46
C GLY A 402 -23.20 -0.48 24.50
N LYS A 403 -22.02 -1.10 24.40
CA LYS A 403 -20.91 -0.91 25.34
C LYS A 403 -19.74 -0.22 24.65
N ILE A 404 -18.83 0.32 25.45
CA ILE A 404 -17.58 0.91 24.96
C ILE A 404 -16.39 0.44 25.80
N ILE A 405 -15.22 0.39 25.17
CA ILE A 405 -13.94 0.34 25.89
C ILE A 405 -13.67 1.74 26.43
N TYR A 406 -13.83 1.92 27.73
CA TYR A 406 -13.64 3.21 28.41
C TYR A 406 -12.16 3.54 28.59
N SER A 407 -11.37 2.55 29.04
CA SER A 407 -9.91 2.70 29.21
C SER A 407 -9.16 1.37 29.16
N VAL A 408 -7.86 1.45 28.87
CA VAL A 408 -6.88 0.37 28.81
C VAL A 408 -5.83 0.61 29.89
N HIS A 409 -5.57 -0.39 30.73
CA HIS A 409 -4.70 -0.30 31.91
C HIS A 409 -3.48 -1.20 31.71
N LEU A 410 -2.30 -0.61 31.69
CA LEU A 410 -1.04 -1.33 31.54
C LEU A 410 -0.36 -1.45 32.91
N PRO A 411 0.00 -2.66 33.38
CA PRO A 411 0.60 -2.85 34.70
C PRO A 411 2.08 -2.49 34.73
N ALA A 412 2.60 -2.17 35.91
CA ALA A 412 4.03 -2.22 36.17
C ALA A 412 4.50 -3.69 36.27
N LEU A 413 5.56 -4.05 35.54
CA LEU A 413 6.14 -5.39 35.48
C LEU A 413 7.53 -5.41 36.13
N LYS A 414 7.59 -5.79 37.41
CA LYS A 414 8.86 -5.89 38.16
C LYS A 414 9.44 -7.30 38.08
N ASN A 415 10.75 -7.41 37.84
CA ASN A 415 11.48 -8.69 37.74
C ASN A 415 10.90 -9.64 36.67
N MET A 416 10.39 -9.10 35.56
CA MET A 416 9.88 -9.89 34.44
C MET A 416 10.63 -9.54 33.16
N THR A 417 10.85 -10.56 32.32
CA THR A 417 11.44 -10.41 30.99
C THR A 417 10.31 -10.36 29.96
N PHE A 418 10.21 -9.26 29.23
CA PHE A 418 9.25 -9.06 28.15
C PHE A 418 9.96 -8.91 26.81
N ARG A 419 9.52 -9.66 25.80
CA ARG A 419 9.94 -9.51 24.41
C ARG A 419 8.73 -9.61 23.50
N SER A 420 8.75 -8.84 22.41
CA SER A 420 7.75 -8.97 21.35
C SER A 420 8.37 -8.83 19.97
N PHE A 421 7.72 -9.44 18.97
CA PHE A 421 8.17 -9.47 17.60
C PHE A 421 7.00 -9.30 16.65
N LYS A 422 7.28 -8.67 15.52
CA LYS A 422 6.40 -8.58 14.36
C LYS A 422 7.21 -8.98 13.13
N ILE A 423 6.79 -9.99 12.41
CA ILE A 423 7.44 -10.43 11.18
C ILE A 423 6.44 -10.31 10.04
N SER A 424 6.79 -9.53 9.03
CA SER A 424 5.88 -9.09 7.97
C SER A 424 6.60 -9.01 6.63
N ARG A 425 5.86 -8.91 5.51
CA ARG A 425 6.42 -8.80 4.14
C ARG A 425 7.40 -7.64 3.98
N ARG A 426 7.21 -6.57 4.75
CA ARG A 426 8.08 -5.39 4.83
C ARG A 426 8.10 -4.88 6.27
N TYR A 427 9.13 -4.11 6.62
CA TYR A 427 9.40 -3.72 8.01
C TYR A 427 8.24 -2.98 8.71
N GLN A 428 7.55 -2.07 8.00
CA GLN A 428 6.44 -1.24 8.48
C GLN A 428 5.26 -1.21 7.48
N ASN A 429 4.10 -0.72 7.91
CA ASN A 429 2.89 -0.58 7.08
C ASN A 429 2.48 -1.90 6.40
N ALA A 430 2.57 -3.02 7.12
CA ALA A 430 2.15 -4.34 6.66
C ALA A 430 1.59 -5.16 7.83
N HIS A 431 0.66 -6.06 7.53
CA HIS A 431 0.21 -7.09 8.47
C HIS A 431 1.31 -8.13 8.71
N ALA A 432 1.24 -8.80 9.85
CA ALA A 432 2.28 -9.68 10.35
C ALA A 432 2.00 -11.12 9.94
N TYR A 433 2.92 -11.77 9.23
CA TYR A 433 2.85 -13.22 9.05
C TYR A 433 2.79 -13.94 10.40
N VAL A 434 3.62 -13.53 11.34
CA VAL A 434 3.54 -13.90 12.75
C VAL A 434 3.93 -12.67 13.57
N ASN A 435 3.09 -12.32 14.53
CA ASN A 435 3.44 -11.47 15.65
C ASN A 435 3.44 -12.33 16.93
N ALA A 436 4.34 -12.00 17.85
CA ALA A 436 4.60 -12.83 19.02
C ALA A 436 4.95 -11.97 20.23
N GLY A 437 4.45 -12.35 21.39
CA GLY A 437 4.75 -11.74 22.67
C GLY A 437 5.12 -12.81 23.70
N PHE A 438 6.17 -12.53 24.45
CA PHE A 438 6.72 -13.43 25.46
C PHE A 438 6.90 -12.64 26.75
N LEU A 439 6.28 -13.10 27.83
CA LEU A 439 6.47 -12.57 29.18
C LEU A 439 6.81 -13.70 30.14
N MET A 440 7.91 -13.59 30.86
CA MET A 440 8.38 -14.63 31.80
C MET A 440 8.95 -14.02 33.06
N GLN A 441 8.74 -14.68 34.19
CA GLN A 441 9.45 -14.39 35.43
C GLN A 441 10.45 -15.51 35.70
N ILE A 442 11.75 -15.17 35.61
CA ILE A 442 12.85 -16.13 35.70
C ILE A 442 13.73 -15.74 36.87
N ASP A 443 14.11 -16.71 37.68
CA ASP A 443 15.17 -16.53 38.67
C ASP A 443 16.53 -16.50 37.96
N PRO A 444 17.27 -15.38 38.00
CA PRO A 444 18.54 -15.28 37.28
C PRO A 444 19.64 -16.17 37.88
N MET A 445 19.50 -16.66 39.12
CA MET A 445 20.54 -17.47 39.75
C MET A 445 20.53 -18.93 39.29
N ASN A 446 19.34 -19.50 39.08
CA ASN A 446 19.18 -20.92 38.76
C ASN A 446 18.31 -21.16 37.53
N MET A 447 17.97 -20.11 36.77
CA MET A 447 17.13 -20.15 35.58
C MET A 447 15.76 -20.81 35.79
N TYR A 448 15.22 -20.72 37.01
CA TYR A 448 13.93 -21.29 37.37
C TYR A 448 12.77 -20.39 36.94
N VAL A 449 11.78 -20.95 36.24
CA VAL A 449 10.58 -20.25 35.78
C VAL A 449 9.56 -20.17 36.92
N LYS A 450 9.45 -19.00 37.57
CA LYS A 450 8.67 -18.79 38.81
C LYS A 450 7.15 -18.78 38.60
N MET A 451 6.71 -18.30 37.45
CA MET A 451 5.29 -18.16 37.11
C MET A 451 5.03 -18.72 35.71
N ARG A 452 3.77 -19.09 35.45
CA ARG A 452 3.34 -19.50 34.10
C ARG A 452 3.73 -18.40 33.10
N PRO A 453 4.61 -18.71 32.12
CA PRO A 453 4.91 -17.79 31.03
C PRO A 453 3.66 -17.38 30.28
N ARG A 454 3.71 -16.23 29.60
CA ARG A 454 2.69 -15.84 28.64
C ARG A 454 3.34 -15.78 27.27
N ILE A 455 2.91 -16.69 26.41
CA ILE A 455 3.40 -16.90 25.06
C ILE A 455 2.20 -16.69 24.15
N VAL A 456 2.03 -15.44 23.70
CA VAL A 456 0.92 -15.02 22.86
C VAL A 456 1.38 -14.94 21.42
N LEU A 457 0.69 -15.61 20.51
CA LEU A 457 1.03 -15.63 19.08
C LEU A 457 -0.17 -15.22 18.24
N GLY A 458 0.06 -14.39 17.23
CA GLY A 458 -0.91 -14.11 16.18
C GLY A 458 -0.39 -14.56 14.81
N GLY A 459 -1.29 -14.57 13.82
CA GLY A 459 -1.01 -15.16 12.51
C GLY A 459 -1.01 -16.69 12.53
N ILE A 460 -1.62 -17.34 13.53
CA ILE A 460 -1.76 -18.80 13.58
C ILE A 460 -3.15 -19.21 13.08
N SER A 461 -4.18 -18.99 13.89
CA SER A 461 -5.58 -19.17 13.50
C SER A 461 -6.45 -18.13 14.22
N PRO A 462 -7.69 -17.86 13.76
CA PRO A 462 -8.56 -16.86 14.39
C PRO A 462 -8.83 -17.11 15.88
N SER A 463 -8.79 -18.37 16.33
CA SER A 463 -9.04 -18.76 17.72
C SER A 463 -7.78 -18.93 18.57
N PHE A 464 -6.58 -18.88 17.98
CA PHE A 464 -5.34 -19.05 18.72
C PHE A 464 -4.92 -17.72 19.36
N VAL A 465 -4.69 -17.74 20.67
CA VAL A 465 -4.14 -16.61 21.45
C VAL A 465 -2.90 -17.08 22.19
N HIS A 466 -3.06 -18.06 23.08
CA HIS A 466 -2.00 -18.59 23.94
C HIS A 466 -1.45 -19.94 23.47
N ALA A 467 -0.13 -20.09 23.61
CA ALA A 467 0.61 -21.34 23.53
C ALA A 467 0.52 -22.12 24.87
N SER A 468 -0.71 -22.39 25.30
CA SER A 468 -1.02 -22.89 26.66
C SER A 468 -0.28 -24.16 27.04
N MET A 469 -0.08 -25.11 26.11
CA MET A 469 0.64 -26.35 26.43
C MET A 469 2.12 -26.08 26.69
N THR A 470 2.72 -25.16 25.93
CA THR A 470 4.12 -24.77 26.14
C THR A 470 4.29 -23.96 27.42
N GLU A 471 3.35 -23.06 27.73
CA GLU A 471 3.35 -22.30 28.99
C GLU A 471 3.27 -23.21 30.22
N GLU A 472 2.35 -24.19 30.21
CA GLU A 472 2.18 -25.18 31.27
C GLU A 472 3.38 -26.12 31.38
N TYR A 473 4.03 -26.43 30.25
CA TYR A 473 5.24 -27.24 30.27
C TYR A 473 6.42 -26.51 30.95
N LEU A 474 6.51 -25.18 30.85
CA LEU A 474 7.65 -24.40 31.33
C LEU A 474 7.56 -24.02 32.81
N VAL A 475 6.35 -23.79 33.34
CA VAL A 475 6.18 -23.34 34.72
C VAL A 475 6.80 -24.32 35.71
N GLY A 476 7.54 -23.79 36.69
CA GLY A 476 8.15 -24.58 37.74
C GLY A 476 9.35 -25.43 37.30
N LYS A 477 9.94 -25.15 36.13
CA LYS A 477 11.15 -25.83 35.64
C LYS A 477 12.37 -24.90 35.60
N THR A 478 13.55 -25.51 35.71
CA THR A 478 14.83 -24.85 35.43
C THR A 478 15.17 -24.98 33.94
N LEU A 479 15.44 -23.85 33.28
CA LEU A 479 15.80 -23.83 31.87
C LEU A 479 17.17 -24.49 31.66
N ASN A 480 17.19 -25.53 30.82
CA ASN A 480 18.38 -26.24 30.36
C ASN A 480 18.12 -26.77 28.93
N PRO A 481 19.13 -27.27 28.19
CA PRO A 481 18.95 -27.71 26.80
C PRO A 481 17.81 -28.71 26.58
N GLN A 482 17.61 -29.66 27.49
CA GLN A 482 16.56 -30.68 27.41
C GLN A 482 15.17 -30.07 27.60
N ILE A 483 15.00 -29.21 28.63
CA ILE A 483 13.75 -28.48 28.83
C ILE A 483 13.45 -27.60 27.62
N MET A 484 14.47 -26.96 27.06
CA MET A 484 14.31 -26.11 25.89
C MET A 484 13.85 -26.87 24.65
N GLN A 485 14.47 -28.03 24.38
CA GLN A 485 14.06 -28.89 23.27
C GLN A 485 12.61 -29.37 23.44
N GLY A 486 12.24 -29.77 24.66
CA GLY A 486 10.86 -30.15 24.98
C GLY A 486 9.86 -29.01 24.78
N ALA A 487 10.20 -27.78 25.17
CA ALA A 487 9.34 -26.62 24.96
C ALA A 487 9.13 -26.31 23.47
N VAL A 488 10.19 -26.38 22.65
CA VAL A 488 10.08 -26.20 21.19
C VAL A 488 9.22 -27.29 20.54
N GLN A 489 9.30 -28.53 21.03
CA GLN A 489 8.45 -29.64 20.56
C GLN A 489 6.98 -29.49 20.99
N MET A 490 6.71 -28.97 22.20
CA MET A 490 5.33 -28.66 22.62
C MET A 490 4.74 -27.56 21.74
N LEU A 491 5.52 -26.50 21.49
CA LEU A 491 5.11 -25.40 20.63
C LEU A 491 4.84 -25.89 19.19
N GLU A 492 5.64 -26.83 18.69
CA GLU A 492 5.40 -27.46 17.38
C GLU A 492 4.07 -28.19 17.31
N ARG A 493 3.65 -28.84 18.40
CA ARG A 493 2.40 -29.62 18.42
C ARG A 493 1.18 -28.73 18.49
N GLU A 494 1.24 -27.62 19.22
CA GLU A 494 0.09 -26.72 19.40
C GLU A 494 -0.05 -25.66 18.29
N VAL A 495 1.07 -25.21 17.69
CA VAL A 495 1.04 -24.19 16.62
C VAL A 495 0.66 -24.85 15.29
N ASN A 496 -0.59 -24.65 14.90
CA ASN A 496 -1.16 -25.14 13.65
C ASN A 496 -1.79 -24.00 12.83
N PRO A 497 -1.00 -23.28 12.01
CA PRO A 497 -1.50 -22.15 11.26
C PRO A 497 -2.52 -22.57 10.18
N ASN A 498 -3.59 -21.80 10.02
CA ASN A 498 -4.57 -22.00 8.94
C ASN A 498 -3.92 -21.80 7.56
N MET A 499 -4.42 -22.45 6.50
CA MET A 499 -4.00 -22.11 5.15
C MET A 499 -4.74 -20.85 4.68
N ASP A 500 -3.99 -19.83 4.27
CA ASP A 500 -4.53 -18.60 3.71
C ASP A 500 -3.59 -18.09 2.59
N PRO A 501 -4.04 -18.04 1.32
CA PRO A 501 -3.25 -17.54 0.19
C PRO A 501 -2.80 -16.08 0.32
N MET A 502 -3.46 -15.27 1.16
CA MET A 502 -3.09 -13.87 1.39
C MET A 502 -1.96 -13.73 2.41
N GLU A 503 -1.72 -14.75 3.23
CA GLU A 503 -0.74 -14.77 4.31
C GLU A 503 0.56 -15.48 3.91
N GLY A 504 1.47 -15.67 4.88
CA GLY A 504 2.63 -16.53 4.70
C GLY A 504 2.23 -18.01 4.71
N ASP A 505 3.04 -18.84 4.04
CA ASP A 505 2.87 -20.30 4.06
C ASP A 505 2.72 -20.84 5.50
N SER A 506 1.84 -21.83 5.69
CA SER A 506 1.50 -22.33 7.02
C SER A 506 2.71 -22.99 7.71
N MET A 507 3.55 -23.72 6.96
CA MET A 507 4.78 -24.32 7.48
C MET A 507 5.80 -23.25 7.82
N TYR A 508 5.92 -22.20 7.00
CA TYR A 508 6.75 -21.04 7.32
C TYR A 508 6.32 -20.38 8.63
N ARG A 509 5.03 -20.06 8.80
CA ARG A 509 4.52 -19.42 10.04
C ARG A 509 4.71 -20.30 11.27
N LYS A 510 4.54 -21.61 11.14
CA LYS A 510 4.82 -22.58 12.20
C LYS A 510 6.27 -22.55 12.65
N LYS A 511 7.21 -22.73 11.71
CA LYS A 511 8.66 -22.68 11.99
C LYS A 511 9.12 -21.33 12.51
N LEU A 512 8.52 -20.24 12.00
CA LEU A 512 8.81 -18.89 12.46
C LEU A 512 8.43 -18.70 13.93
N SER A 513 7.28 -19.22 14.37
CA SER A 513 6.86 -19.17 15.77
C SER A 513 7.87 -19.85 16.69
N GLN A 514 8.38 -21.02 16.28
CA GLN A 514 9.44 -21.73 17.01
C GLN A 514 10.75 -20.93 17.03
N ALA A 515 11.13 -20.33 15.90
CA ALA A 515 12.35 -19.53 15.80
C ALA A 515 12.29 -18.27 16.69
N LEU A 516 11.14 -17.60 16.77
CA LEU A 516 10.94 -16.45 17.64
C LEU A 516 10.98 -16.82 19.13
N PHE A 517 10.37 -17.94 19.51
CA PHE A 517 10.50 -18.47 20.87
C PHE A 517 11.98 -18.78 21.18
N TYR A 518 12.67 -19.51 20.29
CA TYR A 518 14.07 -19.84 20.45
C TYR A 518 14.96 -18.60 20.59
N LYS A 519 14.67 -17.54 19.82
CA LYS A 519 15.36 -16.25 19.90
C LYS A 519 15.31 -15.63 21.30
N VAL A 520 14.14 -15.64 21.96
CA VAL A 520 13.98 -15.13 23.34
C VAL A 520 14.74 -15.98 24.34
N MET A 521 14.78 -17.29 24.13
CA MET A 521 15.48 -18.22 25.02
C MET A 521 17.00 -18.02 24.96
N LEU A 522 17.55 -17.74 23.78
CA LEU A 522 18.95 -17.39 23.62
C LEU A 522 19.32 -16.06 24.32
N GLU A 523 18.39 -15.12 24.39
CA GLU A 523 18.57 -13.86 25.13
C GLU A 523 18.55 -14.08 26.64
N ILE A 524 17.62 -14.90 27.13
CA ILE A 524 17.51 -15.24 28.56
C ILE A 524 18.74 -16.02 29.04
N LEU A 525 19.29 -16.91 28.20
CA LEU A 525 20.47 -17.71 28.50
C LEU A 525 21.79 -16.97 28.20
N ASP A 526 21.80 -15.64 28.25
CA ASP A 526 23.01 -14.88 27.96
C ASP A 526 24.17 -15.29 28.88
N GLY A 527 25.38 -15.42 28.30
CA GLY A 527 26.58 -15.93 28.96
C GLY A 527 26.65 -17.46 29.11
N GLN A 528 25.56 -18.20 28.87
CA GLN A 528 25.53 -19.67 28.91
C GLN A 528 25.56 -20.33 27.52
N VAL A 529 25.48 -19.53 26.46
CA VAL A 529 25.50 -19.99 25.06
C VAL A 529 26.73 -19.47 24.33
N SER A 530 27.18 -20.19 23.28
CA SER A 530 28.34 -19.78 22.50
C SER A 530 28.10 -18.46 21.75
N PRO A 531 29.15 -17.68 21.43
CA PRO A 531 29.00 -16.42 20.68
C PRO A 531 28.26 -16.58 19.35
N ARG A 532 28.49 -17.71 18.65
CA ARG A 532 27.78 -18.03 17.41
C ARG A 532 26.27 -18.14 17.63
N MET A 533 25.83 -18.82 18.69
CA MET A 533 24.40 -18.97 19.00
C MET A 533 23.81 -17.66 19.52
N LYS A 534 24.56 -16.91 20.33
CA LYS A 534 24.17 -15.59 20.83
C LYS A 534 23.83 -14.63 19.68
N SER A 535 24.50 -14.73 18.53
CA SER A 535 24.15 -13.91 17.36
C SER A 535 22.68 -14.05 16.91
N GLY A 536 22.04 -15.18 17.19
CA GLY A 536 20.62 -15.41 16.90
C GLY A 536 19.66 -14.60 17.77
N SER A 537 20.05 -14.16 18.97
CA SER A 537 19.19 -13.36 19.87
C SER A 537 19.13 -11.88 19.48
N THR A 538 20.16 -11.36 18.81
CA THR A 538 20.27 -9.95 18.43
C THR A 538 19.26 -9.54 17.34
N ASP A 539 18.61 -8.39 17.50
CA ASP A 539 17.75 -7.83 16.47
C ASP A 539 18.59 -7.23 15.33
N LEU A 540 18.15 -7.39 14.08
CA LEU A 540 18.72 -6.66 12.96
C LEU A 540 18.15 -5.24 12.99
N GLU A 541 19.01 -4.26 13.27
CA GLU A 541 18.66 -2.84 13.24
C GLU A 541 19.30 -2.18 12.01
N HIS A 542 18.52 -1.35 11.32
CA HIS A 542 19.01 -0.56 10.19
C HIS A 542 19.15 0.88 10.64
N GLY A 543 20.36 1.44 10.51
CA GLY A 543 20.59 2.85 10.71
C GLY A 543 20.01 3.70 9.58
N PRO A 544 20.18 5.03 9.64
CA PRO A 544 19.75 5.94 8.60
C PRO A 544 20.31 5.55 7.22
N SER A 545 19.44 5.45 6.21
CA SER A 545 19.88 5.21 4.82
C SER A 545 20.72 6.38 4.31
N TYR A 546 21.86 6.07 3.68
CA TYR A 546 22.77 7.01 3.02
C TYR A 546 22.92 6.63 1.53
N GLY A 547 23.32 7.59 0.70
CA GLY A 547 23.66 7.32 -0.70
C GLY A 547 24.47 8.47 -1.29
N LYS A 548 25.44 8.13 -2.15
CA LYS A 548 26.25 9.09 -2.92
C LYS A 548 25.94 8.92 -4.40
N GLN A 549 25.71 10.01 -5.12
CA GLN A 549 25.54 10.01 -6.57
C GLN A 549 26.74 10.73 -7.20
N MET A 550 27.33 10.14 -8.22
CA MET A 550 28.46 10.72 -8.96
C MET A 550 28.14 10.66 -10.44
N TYR A 551 28.36 11.76 -11.15
CA TYR A 551 28.16 11.90 -12.59
C TYR A 551 29.09 12.99 -13.11
N GLY A 552 29.50 12.88 -14.37
CA GLY A 552 30.23 13.93 -15.07
C GLY A 552 29.29 15.06 -15.49
N THR A 553 29.76 16.30 -15.44
CA THR A 553 29.06 17.49 -15.96
C THR A 553 30.07 18.35 -16.71
N ASP A 554 29.67 18.89 -17.86
CA ASP A 554 30.44 19.86 -18.63
C ASP A 554 29.65 21.17 -18.76
N LYS A 555 30.14 22.23 -18.09
CA LYS A 555 29.49 23.55 -18.09
C LYS A 555 29.48 24.22 -19.47
N SER A 556 30.41 23.87 -20.36
CA SER A 556 30.46 24.44 -21.71
C SER A 556 29.33 23.95 -22.59
N GLU A 557 28.71 22.82 -22.24
CA GLU A 557 27.60 22.19 -22.98
C GLU A 557 26.27 22.24 -22.22
N TRP A 558 26.15 23.13 -21.23
CA TRP A 558 24.87 23.36 -20.55
C TRP A 558 23.84 23.98 -21.51
N PRO A 559 22.57 23.53 -21.48
CA PRO A 559 21.95 22.72 -20.43
C PRO A 559 22.02 21.18 -20.63
N MET A 560 22.69 20.67 -21.66
CA MET A 560 22.68 19.22 -21.96
C MET A 560 23.33 18.38 -20.86
N TYR A 561 24.42 18.87 -20.27
CA TYR A 561 25.14 18.23 -19.16
C TYR A 561 24.82 18.85 -17.80
N GLU A 562 23.85 19.76 -17.74
CA GLU A 562 23.39 20.33 -16.48
C GLU A 562 22.39 19.36 -15.83
N PRO A 563 22.49 19.06 -14.53
CA PRO A 563 21.49 18.30 -13.79
C PRO A 563 20.23 19.15 -13.54
N VAL A 564 19.55 19.55 -14.61
CA VAL A 564 18.41 20.46 -14.56
C VAL A 564 17.27 19.79 -13.78
N ALA A 565 16.70 20.53 -12.82
CA ALA A 565 15.50 20.07 -12.13
C ALA A 565 14.34 19.95 -13.12
N LYS A 566 13.50 18.92 -12.95
CA LYS A 566 12.34 18.72 -13.83
C LYS A 566 11.49 20.00 -13.87
N LEU A 567 11.14 20.48 -15.06
CA LEU A 567 10.40 21.72 -15.26
C LEU A 567 9.06 21.75 -14.52
N GLU A 568 8.35 20.61 -14.46
CA GLU A 568 7.08 20.52 -13.73
C GLU A 568 7.22 20.26 -12.23
N ALA A 569 8.44 20.07 -11.70
CA ALA A 569 8.64 19.77 -10.29
C ALA A 569 8.01 20.80 -9.35
N PRO A 570 8.09 22.13 -9.59
CA PRO A 570 7.46 23.12 -8.71
C PRO A 570 5.95 22.92 -8.60
N PHE A 571 5.26 22.74 -9.74
CA PHE A 571 3.81 22.49 -9.80
C PHE A 571 3.42 21.16 -9.14
N GLN A 572 4.28 20.13 -9.25
CA GLN A 572 4.06 18.86 -8.56
C GLN A 572 4.21 19.00 -7.04
N CYS A 573 5.11 19.87 -6.59
CA CYS A 573 5.36 20.12 -5.16
C CYS A 573 4.30 21.03 -4.53
N SER A 574 3.69 21.94 -5.29
CA SER A 574 2.59 22.81 -4.82
C SER A 574 1.20 22.21 -5.00
N GLY A 575 1.06 21.13 -5.77
CA GLY A 575 -0.23 20.54 -6.10
C GLY A 575 -0.92 21.16 -7.32
N GLU A 576 -0.33 22.17 -7.95
CA GLU A 576 -0.81 22.82 -9.19
C GLU A 576 -0.75 21.89 -10.42
N ALA A 577 0.02 20.80 -10.36
CA ALA A 577 0.06 19.81 -11.42
C ALA A 577 -1.27 19.05 -11.53
N GLU A 578 -1.99 19.31 -12.62
CA GLU A 578 -3.25 18.65 -12.98
C GLU A 578 -3.04 17.25 -13.61
N TYR A 579 -3.65 16.21 -13.04
CA TYR A 579 -3.73 14.88 -13.63
C TYR A 579 -5.12 14.66 -14.26
N THR A 580 -5.33 13.54 -14.95
CA THR A 580 -6.58 13.29 -15.69
C THR A 580 -7.80 13.41 -14.78
N ASN A 581 -7.72 12.87 -13.57
CA ASN A 581 -8.82 12.93 -12.60
C ASN A 581 -8.94 14.27 -11.85
N ASP A 582 -8.03 15.22 -12.08
CA ASP A 582 -8.08 16.56 -11.49
C ASP A 582 -8.85 17.55 -12.36
N ILE A 583 -9.01 17.26 -13.65
CA ILE A 583 -9.84 18.04 -14.57
C ILE A 583 -11.21 18.27 -13.91
N GLY A 584 -11.63 19.53 -13.84
CA GLY A 584 -12.86 19.95 -13.17
C GLY A 584 -14.12 19.25 -13.71
N PRO A 585 -15.21 19.24 -12.93
CA PRO A 585 -16.46 18.65 -13.36
C PRO A 585 -17.04 19.38 -14.57
N LEU A 586 -17.55 18.64 -15.54
CA LEU A 586 -18.23 19.17 -16.72
C LEU A 586 -19.76 19.23 -16.48
N PRO A 587 -20.48 20.18 -17.10
CA PRO A 587 -21.93 20.25 -16.98
C PRO A 587 -22.60 18.94 -17.40
N GLY A 588 -23.38 18.37 -16.49
CA GLY A 588 -24.09 17.11 -16.71
C GLY A 588 -23.19 15.87 -16.79
N GLU A 589 -21.93 15.95 -16.33
CA GLU A 589 -21.01 14.81 -16.25
C GLU A 589 -21.59 13.67 -15.39
N LEU A 590 -21.31 12.43 -15.79
CA LEU A 590 -21.64 11.21 -15.06
C LEU A 590 -20.38 10.46 -14.64
N HIS A 591 -20.45 9.79 -13.49
CA HIS A 591 -19.38 8.95 -12.97
C HIS A 591 -19.69 7.47 -13.21
N GLY A 592 -18.74 6.76 -13.80
CA GLY A 592 -18.81 5.32 -14.02
C GLY A 592 -18.15 4.49 -12.92
N ALA A 593 -18.75 3.37 -12.58
CA ALA A 593 -18.17 2.31 -11.75
C ALA A 593 -18.44 0.93 -12.37
N VAL A 594 -17.43 0.07 -12.41
CA VAL A 594 -17.44 -1.20 -13.15
C VAL A 594 -17.95 -2.34 -12.28
N VAL A 595 -18.78 -3.21 -12.87
CA VAL A 595 -19.13 -4.52 -12.32
C VAL A 595 -18.13 -5.55 -12.83
N HIS A 596 -17.34 -6.09 -11.91
CA HIS A 596 -16.32 -7.10 -12.19
C HIS A 596 -16.87 -8.53 -11.97
N ALA A 597 -16.44 -9.47 -12.80
CA ALA A 597 -16.69 -10.89 -12.60
C ALA A 597 -16.02 -11.38 -11.31
N ARG A 598 -16.76 -12.10 -10.47
CA ARG A 598 -16.26 -12.67 -9.21
C ARG A 598 -15.60 -14.04 -9.37
N PHE A 599 -15.94 -14.75 -10.44
CA PHE A 599 -15.43 -16.09 -10.71
C PHE A 599 -14.70 -16.11 -12.05
N ALA A 600 -13.70 -16.98 -12.15
CA ALA A 600 -12.96 -17.25 -13.37
C ALA A 600 -13.44 -18.57 -14.02
N ASN A 601 -13.09 -18.77 -15.30
CA ASN A 601 -13.39 -19.99 -16.07
C ASN A 601 -14.87 -20.42 -16.00
N CYS A 602 -15.77 -19.52 -16.41
CA CYS A 602 -17.20 -19.78 -16.41
C CYS A 602 -17.92 -19.00 -17.52
N MET A 603 -19.22 -19.22 -17.67
CA MET A 603 -20.07 -18.48 -18.60
C MET A 603 -20.95 -17.49 -17.84
N LEU A 604 -21.15 -16.31 -18.40
CA LEU A 604 -22.14 -15.35 -17.96
C LEU A 604 -23.54 -15.86 -18.34
N LYS A 605 -24.40 -16.07 -17.35
CA LYS A 605 -25.78 -16.49 -17.57
C LYS A 605 -26.71 -15.28 -17.74
N GLY A 606 -26.46 -14.21 -17.01
CA GLY A 606 -27.24 -12.98 -17.05
C GLY A 606 -26.85 -12.01 -15.95
N VAL A 607 -27.37 -10.79 -16.05
CA VAL A 607 -27.14 -9.69 -15.10
C VAL A 607 -28.49 -9.02 -14.81
N ASP A 608 -28.75 -8.70 -13.54
CA ASP A 608 -29.89 -7.88 -13.13
C ASP A 608 -29.39 -6.60 -12.44
N PRO A 609 -29.42 -5.44 -13.14
CA PRO A 609 -29.07 -4.15 -12.56
C PRO A 609 -30.26 -3.41 -11.94
N SER A 610 -31.46 -4.00 -11.88
CA SER A 610 -32.70 -3.28 -11.54
C SER A 610 -32.67 -2.61 -10.17
N ALA A 611 -32.11 -3.27 -9.15
CA ALA A 611 -31.98 -2.70 -7.82
C ALA A 611 -31.03 -1.48 -7.79
N ALA A 612 -29.95 -1.52 -8.58
CA ALA A 612 -29.03 -0.41 -8.73
C ALA A 612 -29.70 0.77 -9.47
N LEU A 613 -30.44 0.49 -10.55
CA LEU A 613 -31.17 1.50 -11.33
C LEU A 613 -32.31 2.16 -10.55
N GLY A 614 -32.87 1.48 -9.54
CA GLY A 614 -33.87 2.05 -8.64
C GLY A 614 -33.32 3.08 -7.64
N MET A 615 -32.00 3.22 -7.52
CA MET A 615 -31.38 4.19 -6.61
C MET A 615 -31.43 5.60 -7.19
N ALA A 616 -31.90 6.57 -6.40
CA ALA A 616 -31.93 7.98 -6.80
C ALA A 616 -30.52 8.48 -7.19
N GLY A 617 -30.40 9.11 -8.36
CA GLY A 617 -29.14 9.61 -8.92
C GLY A 617 -28.33 8.59 -9.73
N VAL A 618 -28.77 7.32 -9.79
CA VAL A 618 -28.26 6.34 -10.77
C VAL A 618 -28.99 6.56 -12.10
N VAL A 619 -28.24 6.59 -13.20
CA VAL A 619 -28.73 7.04 -14.50
C VAL A 619 -28.84 5.91 -15.51
N ALA A 620 -27.84 5.02 -15.60
CA ALA A 620 -27.86 3.97 -16.60
C ALA A 620 -26.97 2.78 -16.23
N TRP A 621 -27.28 1.65 -16.86
CA TRP A 621 -26.45 0.46 -16.99
C TRP A 621 -25.90 0.41 -18.41
N ILE A 622 -24.60 0.14 -18.56
CA ILE A 622 -23.89 0.01 -19.83
C ILE A 622 -23.20 -1.34 -19.89
N ASP A 623 -23.43 -2.11 -20.95
CA ASP A 623 -22.77 -3.40 -21.19
C ASP A 623 -22.41 -3.62 -22.66
N HIS A 624 -22.12 -4.87 -23.05
CA HIS A 624 -21.73 -5.23 -24.40
C HIS A 624 -22.78 -4.85 -25.46
N SER A 625 -24.06 -4.73 -25.09
CA SER A 625 -25.15 -4.42 -26.02
C SER A 625 -25.16 -2.95 -26.46
N ASN A 626 -24.49 -2.08 -25.69
CA ASN A 626 -24.38 -0.66 -26.01
C ASN A 626 -23.22 -0.32 -26.95
N ILE A 627 -22.38 -1.30 -27.30
CA ILE A 627 -21.20 -1.08 -28.15
C ILE A 627 -21.66 -0.97 -29.62
N PRO A 628 -21.50 0.19 -30.29
CA PRO A 628 -22.04 0.38 -31.64
C PRO A 628 -21.37 -0.47 -32.73
N ALA A 629 -20.09 -0.79 -32.57
CA ALA A 629 -19.32 -1.53 -33.56
C ALA A 629 -18.52 -2.68 -32.91
N MET A 630 -17.24 -2.47 -32.60
CA MET A 630 -16.36 -3.56 -32.18
C MET A 630 -16.23 -3.67 -30.66
N ASN A 631 -16.54 -4.83 -30.09
CA ASN A 631 -16.30 -5.14 -28.68
C ASN A 631 -14.85 -5.64 -28.45
N ASN A 632 -13.87 -4.78 -28.72
CA ASN A 632 -12.45 -5.07 -28.50
C ASN A 632 -11.70 -3.76 -28.20
N TYR A 633 -10.85 -3.74 -27.17
CA TYR A 633 -10.06 -2.55 -26.81
C TYR A 633 -8.61 -2.58 -27.30
N MET A 634 -8.17 -3.68 -27.93
CA MET A 634 -6.81 -3.78 -28.43
C MET A 634 -6.61 -2.94 -29.69
N TYR A 635 -5.43 -2.32 -29.76
CA TYR A 635 -5.05 -1.43 -30.85
C TYR A 635 -4.63 -2.19 -32.12
N SER A 636 -4.40 -3.49 -32.00
CA SER A 636 -4.12 -4.39 -33.11
C SER A 636 -5.06 -5.60 -33.01
N TYR A 637 -5.38 -6.18 -34.17
CA TYR A 637 -6.02 -7.49 -34.25
C TYR A 637 -4.99 -8.54 -33.85
N GLY A 638 -4.82 -8.73 -32.54
CA GLY A 638 -3.99 -9.79 -32.01
C GLY A 638 -4.65 -11.16 -32.18
N ASN A 639 -4.04 -12.19 -31.61
CA ASN A 639 -4.53 -13.56 -31.69
C ASN A 639 -5.84 -13.78 -30.89
N ASP A 640 -6.20 -12.85 -29.99
CA ASP A 640 -7.38 -12.94 -29.12
C ASP A 640 -8.26 -11.69 -29.14
N GLU A 641 -9.56 -11.89 -28.93
CA GLU A 641 -10.50 -10.81 -28.65
C GLU A 641 -10.46 -10.41 -27.16
N ASP A 642 -9.75 -9.33 -26.86
CA ASP A 642 -9.80 -8.70 -25.53
C ASP A 642 -10.96 -7.71 -25.47
N VAL A 643 -12.09 -8.21 -24.98
CA VAL A 643 -13.38 -7.52 -25.00
C VAL A 643 -13.46 -6.33 -24.04
N ILE A 644 -14.26 -5.33 -24.41
CA ILE A 644 -14.59 -4.18 -23.56
C ILE A 644 -15.53 -4.62 -22.43
N PHE A 645 -16.60 -5.34 -22.79
CA PHE A 645 -17.55 -5.94 -21.86
C PHE A 645 -17.76 -7.42 -22.20
N VAL A 646 -17.80 -8.28 -21.18
CA VAL A 646 -18.10 -9.70 -21.35
C VAL A 646 -19.51 -9.86 -21.90
N LYS A 647 -19.62 -10.68 -22.96
CA LYS A 647 -20.90 -11.14 -23.50
C LYS A 647 -21.26 -12.52 -22.98
N ASP A 648 -20.38 -13.50 -23.21
CA ASP A 648 -20.67 -14.91 -22.95
C ASP A 648 -19.66 -15.56 -22.00
N LYS A 649 -18.37 -15.60 -22.37
CA LYS A 649 -17.34 -16.32 -21.61
C LYS A 649 -16.56 -15.41 -20.69
N ILE A 650 -16.46 -15.79 -19.41
CA ILE A 650 -15.61 -15.14 -18.40
C ILE A 650 -14.31 -15.95 -18.26
N ARG A 651 -13.20 -15.29 -18.58
CA ARG A 651 -11.86 -15.88 -18.63
C ARG A 651 -11.17 -15.82 -17.27
N PHE A 652 -11.33 -14.72 -16.54
CA PHE A 652 -10.68 -14.47 -15.26
C PHE A 652 -11.59 -13.69 -14.29
N ALA A 653 -11.33 -13.84 -12.98
CA ALA A 653 -11.99 -13.03 -11.96
C ALA A 653 -11.41 -11.61 -12.01
N GLY A 654 -12.28 -10.60 -12.13
CA GLY A 654 -11.91 -9.21 -12.41
C GLY A 654 -12.30 -8.74 -13.81
N GLU A 655 -12.69 -9.63 -14.72
CA GLU A 655 -13.11 -9.26 -16.07
C GLU A 655 -14.39 -8.41 -16.05
N VAL A 656 -14.49 -7.44 -16.96
CA VAL A 656 -15.52 -6.39 -16.92
C VAL A 656 -16.82 -6.91 -17.54
N ILE A 657 -17.89 -6.96 -16.75
CA ILE A 657 -19.22 -7.39 -17.21
C ILE A 657 -20.01 -6.20 -17.76
N GLY A 658 -19.97 -5.07 -17.05
CA GLY A 658 -20.67 -3.84 -17.41
C GLY A 658 -20.32 -2.71 -16.46
N MET A 659 -21.03 -1.60 -16.56
CA MET A 659 -20.77 -0.37 -15.82
C MET A 659 -22.08 0.32 -15.40
N ILE A 660 -22.13 0.78 -14.15
CA ILE A 660 -23.18 1.69 -13.66
C ILE A 660 -22.70 3.13 -13.83
N LEU A 661 -23.60 4.01 -14.29
CA LEU A 661 -23.42 5.45 -14.36
C LEU A 661 -24.30 6.16 -13.33
N ALA A 662 -23.72 7.08 -12.56
CA ALA A 662 -24.44 7.86 -11.57
C ALA A 662 -23.96 9.33 -11.53
N GLU A 663 -24.71 10.18 -10.83
CA GLU A 663 -24.38 11.61 -10.66
C GLU A 663 -23.13 11.87 -9.82
N SER A 664 -22.67 10.88 -9.03
CA SER A 664 -21.45 10.99 -8.25
C SER A 664 -20.68 9.67 -8.22
N ARG A 665 -19.36 9.76 -8.00
CA ARG A 665 -18.50 8.58 -7.85
C ARG A 665 -18.96 7.68 -6.71
N GLU A 666 -19.22 8.25 -5.53
CA GLU A 666 -19.61 7.47 -4.34
C GLU A 666 -20.89 6.67 -4.61
N LEU A 667 -21.86 7.30 -5.27
CA LEU A 667 -23.11 6.65 -5.65
C LEU A 667 -22.90 5.54 -6.67
N ALA A 668 -22.07 5.75 -7.71
CA ALA A 668 -21.79 4.72 -8.72
C ALA A 668 -21.18 3.46 -8.09
N TYR A 669 -20.18 3.61 -7.21
CA TYR A 669 -19.56 2.48 -6.51
C TYR A 669 -20.52 1.78 -5.55
N LYS A 670 -21.40 2.53 -4.85
CA LYS A 670 -22.44 1.94 -4.01
C LYS A 670 -23.48 1.17 -4.85
N ALA A 671 -23.83 1.67 -6.02
CA ALA A 671 -24.81 1.05 -6.90
C ALA A 671 -24.28 -0.26 -7.52
N VAL A 672 -22.98 -0.34 -7.82
CA VAL A 672 -22.34 -1.58 -8.29
C VAL A 672 -22.55 -2.77 -7.35
N SER A 673 -22.57 -2.55 -6.02
CA SER A 673 -22.82 -3.65 -5.07
C SER A 673 -24.26 -4.18 -5.07
N MET A 674 -25.18 -3.47 -5.73
CA MET A 674 -26.59 -3.85 -5.87
C MET A 674 -26.88 -4.60 -7.17
N VAL A 675 -25.90 -4.76 -8.07
CA VAL A 675 -26.06 -5.50 -9.32
C VAL A 675 -25.90 -7.00 -9.06
N GLU A 676 -26.90 -7.77 -9.44
CA GLU A 676 -26.84 -9.24 -9.37
C GLU A 676 -26.27 -9.82 -10.66
N VAL A 677 -25.33 -10.75 -10.52
CA VAL A 677 -24.67 -11.42 -11.65
C VAL A 677 -24.84 -12.93 -11.50
N TYR A 678 -25.38 -13.57 -12.52
CA TYR A 678 -25.61 -15.00 -12.55
C TYR A 678 -24.55 -15.69 -13.43
N TYR A 679 -23.95 -16.75 -12.91
CA TYR A 679 -22.88 -17.52 -13.56
C TYR A 679 -23.36 -18.94 -13.87
N GLN A 680 -22.83 -19.56 -14.91
CA GLN A 680 -23.07 -20.96 -15.25
C GLN A 680 -21.79 -21.65 -15.74
N ASN A 681 -21.79 -22.99 -15.76
CA ASN A 681 -20.66 -23.83 -16.22
C ASN A 681 -19.32 -23.44 -15.56
N ARG A 682 -19.32 -23.27 -14.23
CA ARG A 682 -18.12 -22.91 -13.49
C ARG A 682 -17.17 -24.10 -13.40
N GLU A 683 -15.97 -23.92 -13.94
CA GLU A 683 -14.88 -24.89 -13.88
C GLU A 683 -13.79 -24.47 -12.89
N LYS A 684 -12.91 -25.41 -12.53
CA LYS A 684 -11.72 -25.09 -11.73
C LYS A 684 -10.79 -24.18 -12.56
N PRO A 685 -10.38 -23.01 -12.04
CA PRO A 685 -9.47 -22.13 -12.78
C PRO A 685 -8.04 -22.68 -12.76
N ILE A 686 -7.32 -22.43 -13.85
CA ILE A 686 -5.88 -22.68 -14.00
C ILE A 686 -5.15 -21.40 -13.60
N LEU A 687 -4.28 -21.46 -12.60
CA LEU A 687 -3.70 -20.24 -12.00
C LEU A 687 -2.17 -20.21 -12.05
N ASP A 688 -1.53 -21.26 -12.57
CA ASP A 688 -0.08 -21.38 -12.63
C ASP A 688 0.38 -22.14 -13.88
N ILE A 689 1.67 -22.00 -14.17
CA ILE A 689 2.33 -22.60 -15.34
C ILE A 689 2.26 -24.14 -15.30
N PRO A 690 2.59 -24.83 -14.19
CA PRO A 690 2.52 -26.30 -14.15
C PRO A 690 1.13 -26.84 -14.48
N SER A 691 0.07 -26.27 -13.90
CA SER A 691 -1.31 -26.67 -14.15
C SER A 691 -1.72 -26.43 -15.61
N ALA A 692 -1.25 -25.34 -16.22
CA ALA A 692 -1.55 -25.04 -17.62
C ALA A 692 -0.86 -26.02 -18.58
N LEU A 693 0.40 -26.38 -18.30
CA LEU A 693 1.14 -27.39 -19.07
C LEU A 693 0.50 -28.78 -18.93
N GLU A 694 0.13 -29.19 -17.72
CA GLU A 694 -0.52 -30.48 -17.45
C GLU A 694 -1.84 -30.59 -18.23
N LYS A 695 -2.64 -29.52 -18.27
CA LYS A 695 -3.86 -29.49 -19.08
C LYS A 695 -3.56 -29.62 -20.57
N ALA A 696 -2.60 -28.83 -21.08
CA ALA A 696 -2.24 -28.88 -22.50
C ALA A 696 -1.75 -30.27 -22.92
N GLU A 697 -0.98 -30.95 -22.06
CA GLU A 697 -0.53 -32.32 -22.27
C GLU A 697 -1.71 -33.30 -22.29
N LYS A 698 -2.61 -33.24 -21.30
CA LYS A 698 -3.81 -34.09 -21.23
C LYS A 698 -4.74 -33.93 -22.44
N GLU A 699 -4.82 -32.72 -22.99
CA GLU A 699 -5.63 -32.43 -24.19
C GLU A 699 -4.91 -32.74 -25.50
N GLY A 700 -3.64 -33.16 -25.47
CA GLY A 700 -2.83 -33.37 -26.68
C GLY A 700 -2.46 -32.08 -27.42
N LYS A 701 -2.55 -30.93 -26.74
CA LYS A 701 -2.32 -29.58 -27.29
C LYS A 701 -0.99 -28.95 -26.87
N LEU A 702 -0.09 -29.72 -26.27
CA LEU A 702 1.20 -29.19 -25.84
C LEU A 702 2.00 -28.56 -27.00
N SER A 703 1.83 -29.06 -28.22
CA SER A 703 2.43 -28.49 -29.44
C SER A 703 1.89 -27.10 -29.79
N GLU A 704 0.64 -26.78 -29.45
CA GLU A 704 0.04 -25.45 -29.67
C GLU A 704 0.61 -24.40 -28.71
N CYS A 705 1.14 -24.82 -27.56
CA CYS A 705 1.84 -23.94 -26.63
C CYS A 705 3.25 -23.59 -27.11
N ILE A 706 3.81 -24.36 -28.03
CA ILE A 706 5.20 -24.23 -28.47
C ILE A 706 5.30 -23.11 -29.51
N VAL A 707 6.11 -22.10 -29.19
CA VAL A 707 6.44 -21.00 -30.09
C VAL A 707 7.92 -21.15 -30.45
N THR A 708 8.32 -22.34 -30.91
CA THR A 708 9.75 -22.65 -31.14
C THR A 708 10.35 -21.73 -32.18
N ILE A 709 11.40 -21.01 -31.80
CA ILE A 709 12.21 -20.20 -32.71
C ILE A 709 13.54 -20.91 -33.04
N ARG A 710 14.19 -21.62 -32.07
CA ARG A 710 15.48 -22.32 -32.30
C ARG A 710 15.69 -23.56 -31.41
N LYS A 711 15.52 -24.77 -31.95
CA LYS A 711 15.76 -26.01 -31.20
C LYS A 711 17.25 -26.22 -30.86
N PRO A 712 17.57 -26.88 -29.73
CA PRO A 712 18.93 -27.35 -29.45
C PRO A 712 19.51 -28.13 -30.61
N THR A 713 20.77 -27.85 -30.97
CA THR A 713 21.48 -28.61 -32.02
C THR A 713 22.27 -29.79 -31.46
N GLU A 714 22.60 -29.77 -30.16
CA GLU A 714 23.42 -30.78 -29.48
C GLU A 714 22.96 -30.98 -28.02
N ASP A 715 23.35 -32.10 -27.43
CA ASP A 715 23.18 -32.36 -26.00
C ASP A 715 24.19 -31.51 -25.19
N PRO A 716 23.74 -30.63 -24.27
CA PRO A 716 24.59 -29.65 -23.61
C PRO A 716 25.60 -30.25 -22.64
N ILE A 717 25.41 -31.50 -22.24
CA ILE A 717 26.37 -32.21 -21.36
C ILE A 717 27.35 -33.09 -22.13
N LYS A 718 27.17 -33.20 -23.44
CA LYS A 718 28.07 -33.98 -24.28
C LYS A 718 29.46 -33.32 -24.26
N ASP A 719 30.46 -34.10 -23.85
CA ASP A 719 31.87 -33.70 -23.75
C ASP A 719 32.18 -32.60 -22.71
N ALA A 720 31.22 -32.25 -21.84
CA ALA A 720 31.41 -31.29 -20.75
C ALA A 720 32.00 -31.97 -19.48
N PRO A 721 33.09 -31.45 -18.88
CA PRO A 721 33.67 -32.00 -17.65
C PRO A 721 32.71 -31.99 -16.46
N ASN A 722 31.88 -30.95 -16.37
CA ASN A 722 30.90 -30.76 -15.31
C ASN A 722 29.53 -30.43 -15.90
N ASN A 723 28.47 -30.74 -15.15
CA ASN A 723 27.10 -30.43 -15.56
C ASN A 723 26.20 -30.11 -14.37
N ILE A 724 25.19 -29.30 -14.63
CA ILE A 724 24.11 -28.98 -13.70
C ILE A 724 22.76 -28.97 -14.44
N SER A 725 21.69 -29.20 -13.70
CA SER A 725 20.31 -29.00 -14.17
C SER A 725 19.51 -28.33 -13.07
N GLY A 726 18.50 -27.54 -13.45
CA GLY A 726 17.66 -26.86 -12.47
C GLY A 726 16.44 -26.20 -13.07
N GLU A 727 15.61 -25.67 -12.18
CA GLU A 727 14.46 -24.85 -12.53
C GLU A 727 14.56 -23.48 -11.84
N PHE A 728 14.07 -22.44 -12.51
CA PHE A 728 13.98 -21.10 -11.97
C PHE A 728 12.59 -20.53 -12.22
N HIS A 729 11.90 -20.17 -11.13
CA HIS A 729 10.51 -19.72 -11.16
C HIS A 729 10.45 -18.25 -10.80
N THR A 730 9.72 -17.45 -11.58
CA THR A 730 9.53 -16.02 -11.30
C THR A 730 8.05 -15.65 -11.30
N GLY A 731 7.55 -15.15 -10.17
CA GLY A 731 6.18 -14.66 -10.04
C GLY A 731 5.91 -13.37 -10.83
N GLY A 732 4.64 -12.97 -10.92
CA GLY A 732 4.25 -11.72 -11.60
C GLY A 732 4.68 -10.45 -10.85
N GLN A 733 4.47 -9.29 -11.47
CA GLN A 733 4.70 -7.99 -10.82
C GLN A 733 3.69 -6.95 -11.31
N TYR A 734 2.99 -6.32 -10.38
CA TYR A 734 2.07 -5.22 -10.70
C TYR A 734 2.81 -3.87 -10.86
N HIS A 735 2.34 -3.02 -11.78
CA HIS A 735 2.96 -1.72 -12.08
C HIS A 735 2.93 -0.77 -10.89
N PHE A 736 1.79 -0.73 -10.19
CA PHE A 736 1.55 0.11 -9.02
C PHE A 736 1.79 1.60 -9.33
N HIS A 737 1.32 2.06 -10.50
CA HIS A 737 1.30 3.48 -10.83
C HIS A 737 0.39 4.24 -9.85
N MET A 738 0.87 5.38 -9.35
CA MET A 738 0.22 6.09 -8.23
C MET A 738 -1.12 6.70 -8.64
N GLU A 739 -1.27 7.13 -9.89
CA GLU A 739 -2.56 7.45 -10.49
C GLU A 739 -3.14 6.16 -11.10
N THR A 740 -4.31 5.70 -10.66
CA THR A 740 -5.01 4.54 -11.25
C THR A 740 -5.39 4.81 -12.71
N GLN A 741 -6.00 3.84 -13.40
CA GLN A 741 -6.52 4.11 -14.74
C GLN A 741 -7.70 5.08 -14.68
N VAL A 742 -7.68 6.07 -15.58
CA VAL A 742 -8.69 7.13 -15.65
C VAL A 742 -8.93 7.52 -17.11
N ALA A 743 -10.20 7.72 -17.46
CA ALA A 743 -10.61 8.39 -18.70
C ALA A 743 -11.80 9.32 -18.47
N ILE A 744 -11.87 10.40 -19.23
CA ILE A 744 -13.03 11.30 -19.35
C ILE A 744 -13.34 11.43 -20.85
N CYS A 745 -14.57 11.09 -21.24
CA CYS A 745 -15.03 11.19 -22.63
C CYS A 745 -16.15 12.22 -22.73
N VAL A 746 -15.99 13.17 -23.65
CA VAL A 746 -16.90 14.31 -23.83
C VAL A 746 -17.43 14.28 -25.26
N PRO A 747 -18.71 13.95 -25.46
CA PRO A 747 -19.30 13.98 -26.80
C PRO A 747 -19.44 15.43 -27.29
N LYS A 748 -19.15 15.65 -28.57
CA LYS A 748 -19.19 16.94 -29.27
C LYS A 748 -19.97 16.79 -30.59
N GLU A 749 -19.99 17.85 -31.41
CA GLU A 749 -20.66 17.88 -32.72
C GLU A 749 -19.96 16.94 -33.72
N GLY A 750 -20.38 15.67 -33.76
CA GLY A 750 -19.81 14.66 -34.67
C GLY A 750 -18.43 14.14 -34.27
N CYS A 751 -17.87 14.60 -33.15
CA CYS A 751 -16.60 14.16 -32.60
C CYS A 751 -16.69 13.86 -31.09
N MET A 752 -15.60 13.35 -30.53
CA MET A 752 -15.46 13.11 -29.08
C MET A 752 -14.07 13.51 -28.61
N ASP A 753 -14.04 14.30 -27.53
CA ASP A 753 -12.80 14.59 -26.81
C ASP A 753 -12.59 13.55 -25.72
N VAL A 754 -11.40 12.96 -25.67
CA VAL A 754 -11.01 11.89 -24.75
C VAL A 754 -9.79 12.33 -23.96
N TYR A 755 -9.95 12.54 -22.66
CA TYR A 755 -8.84 12.76 -21.73
C TYR A 755 -8.52 11.41 -21.10
N SER A 756 -7.34 10.86 -21.36
CA SER A 756 -6.99 9.52 -20.89
C SER A 756 -5.63 9.52 -20.21
N ALA A 757 -5.53 8.83 -19.09
CA ALA A 757 -4.25 8.51 -18.47
C ALA A 757 -3.55 7.40 -19.28
N THR A 758 -3.06 7.72 -20.47
CA THR A 758 -2.46 6.77 -21.43
C THR A 758 -1.02 7.15 -21.81
N GLN A 759 -0.17 6.15 -22.05
CA GLN A 759 1.17 6.32 -22.62
C GLN A 759 1.14 6.47 -24.15
N THR A 760 0.05 6.05 -24.79
CA THR A 760 -0.06 5.98 -26.26
C THR A 760 -1.40 6.53 -26.72
N ALA A 761 -1.45 7.84 -26.96
CA ALA A 761 -2.68 8.54 -27.37
C ALA A 761 -3.26 7.99 -28.69
N SER A 762 -2.42 7.61 -29.65
CA SER A 762 -2.84 7.03 -30.93
C SER A 762 -3.53 5.67 -30.79
N PHE A 763 -3.03 4.79 -29.92
CA PHE A 763 -3.65 3.50 -29.65
C PHE A 763 -5.01 3.67 -28.96
N THR A 764 -5.10 4.62 -28.04
CA THR A 764 -6.37 4.97 -27.38
C THR A 764 -7.36 5.57 -28.38
N GLN A 765 -6.92 6.45 -29.28
CA GLN A 765 -7.74 7.02 -30.35
C GLN A 765 -8.35 5.92 -31.23
N PHE A 766 -7.51 4.98 -31.69
CA PHE A 766 -7.92 3.87 -32.52
C PHE A 766 -8.92 2.93 -31.81
N ALA A 767 -8.65 2.56 -30.56
CA ALA A 767 -9.54 1.70 -29.79
C ALA A 767 -10.92 2.33 -29.56
N VAL A 768 -10.97 3.64 -29.29
CA VAL A 768 -12.24 4.38 -29.15
C VAL A 768 -12.96 4.50 -30.49
N ALA A 769 -12.25 4.84 -31.57
CA ALA A 769 -12.83 4.95 -32.91
C ALA A 769 -13.47 3.62 -33.36
N ASN A 770 -12.77 2.50 -33.12
CA ASN A 770 -13.24 1.16 -33.49
C ASN A 770 -14.47 0.72 -32.70
N CYS A 771 -14.52 0.97 -31.39
CA CYS A 771 -15.67 0.54 -30.60
C CYS A 771 -16.92 1.36 -30.95
N LEU A 772 -16.75 2.64 -31.30
CA LEU A 772 -17.84 3.52 -31.73
C LEU A 772 -18.20 3.39 -33.22
N GLY A 773 -17.36 2.76 -34.04
CA GLY A 773 -17.59 2.63 -35.49
C GLY A 773 -17.43 3.95 -36.25
N VAL A 774 -16.51 4.82 -35.80
CA VAL A 774 -16.25 6.14 -36.39
C VAL A 774 -14.82 6.26 -36.90
N SER A 775 -14.53 7.30 -37.68
CA SER A 775 -13.16 7.60 -38.11
C SER A 775 -12.30 8.04 -36.92
N CYS A 776 -11.02 7.66 -36.91
CA CYS A 776 -10.05 8.18 -35.93
C CYS A 776 -9.99 9.72 -35.94
N SER A 777 -10.24 10.36 -37.08
CA SER A 777 -10.28 11.83 -37.19
C SER A 777 -11.41 12.48 -36.40
N SER A 778 -12.41 11.71 -35.96
CA SER A 778 -13.52 12.18 -35.12
C SER A 778 -13.23 12.03 -33.62
N ILE A 779 -12.06 11.53 -33.24
CA ILE A 779 -11.66 11.31 -31.85
C ILE A 779 -10.40 12.13 -31.54
N ASN A 780 -10.50 13.06 -30.59
CA ASN A 780 -9.35 13.83 -30.09
C ASN A 780 -8.89 13.23 -28.77
N VAL A 781 -7.62 12.86 -28.64
CA VAL A 781 -7.08 12.32 -27.38
C VAL A 781 -6.09 13.30 -26.75
N TYR A 782 -6.33 13.66 -25.50
CA TYR A 782 -5.52 14.61 -24.73
C TYR A 782 -4.79 13.90 -23.59
N VAL A 783 -3.47 14.09 -23.52
CA VAL A 783 -2.61 13.58 -22.45
C VAL A 783 -1.66 14.68 -22.01
N ARG A 784 -1.89 15.28 -20.84
CA ARG A 784 -0.97 16.30 -20.29
C ARG A 784 0.21 15.70 -19.55
N ARG A 785 -0.04 14.69 -18.70
CA ARG A 785 0.92 13.98 -17.85
C ARG A 785 0.29 12.72 -17.26
N LEU A 786 1.11 11.83 -16.68
CA LEU A 786 0.67 10.61 -16.00
C LEU A 786 1.24 10.53 -14.58
N GLY A 787 0.45 10.05 -13.62
CA GLY A 787 0.90 9.68 -12.28
C GLY A 787 1.61 8.32 -12.24
N GLY A 788 2.49 8.07 -13.21
CA GLY A 788 3.14 6.78 -13.47
C GLY A 788 2.36 5.93 -14.48
N GLY A 789 3.06 5.05 -15.21
CA GLY A 789 2.47 4.11 -16.16
C GLY A 789 3.23 2.78 -16.20
N PHE A 790 4.54 2.85 -16.37
CA PHE A 790 5.46 1.69 -16.29
C PHE A 790 5.15 0.56 -17.28
N GLY A 791 4.41 0.83 -18.35
CA GLY A 791 3.94 -0.14 -19.35
C GLY A 791 2.45 -0.47 -19.22
N GLY A 792 1.89 -0.41 -18.00
CA GLY A 792 0.48 -0.74 -17.75
C GLY A 792 -0.51 0.27 -18.30
N LYS A 793 -0.05 1.41 -18.83
CA LYS A 793 -0.86 2.44 -19.48
C LYS A 793 -0.62 2.53 -21.00
N ILE A 794 -0.04 1.51 -21.62
CA ILE A 794 0.11 1.44 -23.08
C ILE A 794 -1.23 0.99 -23.69
N SER A 795 -1.64 -0.25 -23.45
CA SER A 795 -2.87 -0.83 -24.01
C SER A 795 -4.04 -0.80 -23.03
N ARG A 796 -3.80 -0.97 -21.72
CA ARG A 796 -4.88 -1.14 -20.73
C ARG A 796 -5.67 0.15 -20.46
N SER A 797 -5.09 1.31 -20.75
CA SER A 797 -5.79 2.60 -20.79
C SER A 797 -6.84 2.65 -21.91
N ASN A 798 -6.67 1.90 -23.01
CA ASN A 798 -7.65 1.80 -24.08
C ASN A 798 -8.94 1.18 -23.57
N HIS A 799 -8.87 0.15 -22.74
CA HIS A 799 -10.05 -0.49 -22.16
C HIS A 799 -10.90 0.53 -21.40
N ILE A 800 -10.26 1.38 -20.58
CA ILE A 800 -10.93 2.38 -19.77
C ILE A 800 -11.52 3.49 -20.64
N ALA A 801 -10.77 3.94 -21.65
CA ALA A 801 -11.25 4.93 -22.60
C ALA A 801 -12.43 4.41 -23.42
N SER A 802 -12.38 3.16 -23.92
CA SER A 802 -13.46 2.55 -24.70
C SER A 802 -14.74 2.36 -23.88
N MET A 803 -14.65 1.89 -22.63
CA MET A 803 -15.83 1.82 -21.73
C MET A 803 -16.46 3.20 -21.52
N CYS A 804 -15.62 4.20 -21.25
CA CYS A 804 -16.03 5.58 -21.02
C CYS A 804 -16.66 6.21 -22.27
N ALA A 805 -16.08 5.96 -23.45
CA ALA A 805 -16.57 6.47 -24.73
C ALA A 805 -17.89 5.85 -25.15
N VAL A 806 -18.07 4.53 -24.98
CA VAL A 806 -19.34 3.84 -25.26
C VAL A 806 -20.47 4.42 -24.40
N ALA A 807 -20.21 4.63 -23.11
CA ALA A 807 -21.15 5.26 -22.20
C ALA A 807 -21.50 6.71 -22.59
N ALA A 808 -20.46 7.52 -22.88
CA ALA A 808 -20.63 8.92 -23.29
C ALA A 808 -21.38 9.05 -24.62
N ASN A 809 -21.12 8.16 -25.58
CA ASN A 809 -21.84 8.10 -26.85
C ASN A 809 -23.31 7.71 -26.65
N THR A 810 -23.57 6.70 -25.82
CA THR A 810 -24.93 6.19 -25.56
C THR A 810 -25.83 7.26 -24.94
N LEU A 811 -25.34 7.97 -23.92
CA LEU A 811 -26.13 8.96 -23.20
C LEU A 811 -26.00 10.38 -23.75
N ARG A 812 -25.09 10.62 -24.69
CA ARG A 812 -24.75 11.95 -25.21
C ARG A 812 -24.40 12.95 -24.09
N ARG A 813 -23.70 12.46 -23.06
CA ARG A 813 -23.26 13.23 -21.88
C ARG A 813 -21.77 12.98 -21.61
N PRO A 814 -21.05 13.93 -20.97
CA PRO A 814 -19.70 13.65 -20.49
C PRO A 814 -19.71 12.51 -19.48
N VAL A 815 -18.76 11.60 -19.57
CA VAL A 815 -18.58 10.49 -18.62
C VAL A 815 -17.15 10.50 -18.11
N ARG A 816 -16.97 10.26 -16.81
CA ARG A 816 -15.67 9.99 -16.17
C ARG A 816 -15.65 8.61 -15.57
N LEU A 817 -14.63 7.84 -15.92
CA LEU A 817 -14.32 6.55 -15.31
C LEU A 817 -12.94 6.64 -14.64
N SER A 818 -12.91 6.43 -13.33
CA SER A 818 -11.67 6.35 -12.55
C SER A 818 -11.73 5.11 -11.67
N LEU A 819 -10.89 4.13 -11.95
CA LEU A 819 -10.85 2.88 -11.19
C LEU A 819 -10.33 3.12 -9.77
N ASP A 820 -10.90 2.43 -8.80
CA ASP A 820 -10.29 2.25 -7.48
C ASP A 820 -9.13 1.25 -7.55
N LEU A 821 -8.36 1.12 -6.48
CA LEU A 821 -7.15 0.30 -6.50
C LEU A 821 -7.46 -1.18 -6.74
N GLU A 822 -8.56 -1.68 -6.17
CA GLU A 822 -8.97 -3.09 -6.29
C GLU A 822 -9.39 -3.44 -7.72
N GLY A 823 -10.30 -2.67 -8.32
CA GLY A 823 -10.68 -2.85 -9.73
C GLY A 823 -9.50 -2.64 -10.68
N ASN A 824 -8.61 -1.70 -10.38
CA ASN A 824 -7.39 -1.47 -11.15
C ASN A 824 -6.41 -2.65 -11.08
N MET A 825 -6.22 -3.26 -9.91
CA MET A 825 -5.34 -4.43 -9.72
C MET A 825 -5.94 -5.72 -10.28
N GLY A 826 -7.26 -5.90 -10.15
CA GLY A 826 -7.97 -7.06 -10.68
C GLY A 826 -8.09 -7.08 -12.21
N LEU A 827 -7.96 -5.93 -12.87
CA LEU A 827 -8.20 -5.81 -14.32
C LEU A 827 -6.94 -5.68 -15.18
N VAL A 828 -5.99 -4.82 -14.79
CA VAL A 828 -4.92 -4.34 -15.70
C VAL A 828 -3.87 -5.41 -16.06
N GLY A 829 -3.76 -6.47 -15.26
CA GLY A 829 -2.67 -7.44 -15.38
C GLY A 829 -1.32 -6.85 -14.95
N GLY A 830 -0.23 -7.54 -15.26
CA GLY A 830 1.11 -7.14 -14.83
C GLY A 830 2.22 -7.72 -15.67
N ARG A 831 3.44 -7.71 -15.13
CA ARG A 831 4.57 -8.46 -15.66
C ARG A 831 4.28 -9.96 -15.59
N SER A 832 4.41 -10.62 -16.73
CA SER A 832 4.16 -12.05 -16.88
C SER A 832 5.03 -12.93 -15.98
N PRO A 833 4.51 -13.97 -15.31
CA PRO A 833 5.27 -15.06 -14.72
C PRO A 833 6.09 -15.86 -15.75
N TYR A 834 7.22 -16.45 -15.30
CA TYR A 834 8.04 -17.34 -16.14
C TYR A 834 8.57 -18.53 -15.34
N LEU A 835 8.68 -19.66 -16.04
CA LEU A 835 9.37 -20.88 -15.61
C LEU A 835 10.51 -21.15 -16.59
N TYR A 836 11.73 -21.28 -16.06
CA TYR A 836 12.90 -21.73 -16.81
C TYR A 836 13.26 -23.12 -16.34
N LYS A 837 13.49 -24.05 -17.26
CA LYS A 837 14.16 -25.32 -16.99
C LYS A 837 15.44 -25.35 -17.80
N TYR A 838 16.54 -25.78 -17.22
CA TYR A 838 17.81 -25.77 -17.93
C TYR A 838 18.71 -26.94 -17.59
N GLN A 839 19.61 -27.21 -18.51
CA GLN A 839 20.75 -28.11 -18.36
C GLN A 839 21.97 -27.42 -18.96
N ALA A 840 23.05 -27.29 -18.18
CA ALA A 840 24.28 -26.60 -18.60
C ALA A 840 25.50 -27.52 -18.43
N GLY A 841 26.38 -27.54 -19.43
CA GLY A 841 27.69 -28.16 -19.40
C GLY A 841 28.80 -27.11 -19.37
N PHE A 842 29.81 -27.31 -18.53
CA PHE A 842 30.88 -26.33 -18.29
C PHE A 842 32.19 -27.01 -17.88
N ASP A 843 33.30 -26.29 -18.06
CA ASP A 843 34.64 -26.77 -17.70
C ASP A 843 35.01 -26.46 -16.23
N ASP A 844 36.19 -26.91 -15.78
CA ASP A 844 36.67 -26.70 -14.42
C ASP A 844 36.97 -25.22 -14.10
N THR A 845 37.04 -24.35 -15.10
CA THR A 845 37.15 -22.90 -14.89
C THR A 845 35.81 -22.28 -14.51
N GLY A 846 34.70 -22.93 -14.90
CA GLY A 846 33.34 -22.41 -14.81
C GLY A 846 32.84 -21.83 -16.13
N LYS A 847 33.58 -22.00 -17.24
CA LYS A 847 33.16 -21.52 -18.55
C LYS A 847 32.02 -22.38 -19.08
N ILE A 848 30.89 -21.76 -19.39
CA ILE A 848 29.75 -22.46 -19.98
C ILE A 848 30.10 -22.85 -21.41
N MET A 849 30.14 -24.16 -21.65
CA MET A 849 30.40 -24.74 -22.97
C MET A 849 29.12 -24.91 -23.75
N ASN A 850 28.03 -25.34 -23.11
CA ASN A 850 26.72 -25.44 -23.75
C ASN A 850 25.59 -25.35 -22.70
N ILE A 851 24.41 -24.89 -23.12
CA ILE A 851 23.21 -24.83 -22.28
C ILE A 851 21.95 -25.03 -23.11
N ASN A 852 21.05 -25.88 -22.61
CA ASN A 852 19.68 -25.98 -23.12
C ASN A 852 18.71 -25.37 -22.13
N ILE A 853 17.80 -24.54 -22.62
CA ILE A 853 16.84 -23.81 -21.80
C ILE A 853 15.44 -24.00 -22.36
N GLU A 854 14.52 -24.48 -21.54
CA GLU A 854 13.08 -24.39 -21.78
C GLU A 854 12.53 -23.19 -21.01
N LEU A 855 11.97 -22.23 -21.74
CA LEU A 855 11.35 -21.02 -21.21
C LEU A 855 9.85 -21.05 -21.41
N VAL A 856 9.09 -21.07 -20.32
CA VAL A 856 7.63 -21.04 -20.34
C VAL A 856 7.14 -19.71 -19.79
N ASN A 857 6.28 -19.02 -20.54
CA ASN A 857 5.67 -17.76 -20.17
C ASN A 857 4.16 -17.94 -19.90
N ASP A 858 3.67 -17.40 -18.78
CA ASP A 858 2.24 -17.28 -18.52
C ASP A 858 1.71 -15.96 -19.06
N CYS A 859 0.87 -16.02 -20.09
CA CYS A 859 0.29 -14.85 -20.73
C CYS A 859 -0.96 -14.31 -20.01
N GLY A 860 -1.43 -15.00 -18.96
CA GLY A 860 -2.79 -14.77 -18.44
C GLY A 860 -3.82 -15.34 -19.42
N SER A 861 -4.95 -14.65 -19.54
CA SER A 861 -6.06 -15.07 -20.40
C SER A 861 -5.90 -14.71 -21.90
N SER A 862 -4.93 -13.87 -22.26
CA SER A 862 -4.71 -13.36 -23.64
C SER A 862 -3.24 -13.39 -24.02
N GLN A 863 -2.94 -13.65 -25.29
CA GLN A 863 -1.59 -13.66 -25.87
C GLN A 863 -1.28 -12.40 -26.70
N ASN A 864 -2.12 -11.37 -26.63
CA ASN A 864 -1.97 -10.17 -27.48
C ASN A 864 -0.72 -9.32 -27.20
N GLU A 865 -0.08 -9.44 -26.03
CA GLU A 865 1.14 -8.71 -25.67
C GLU A 865 2.24 -9.65 -25.16
N PRO A 866 2.77 -10.54 -26.03
CA PRO A 866 3.72 -11.56 -25.61
C PRO A 866 5.06 -10.90 -25.23
N THR A 867 5.60 -11.25 -24.07
CA THR A 867 6.92 -10.81 -23.60
C THR A 867 8.01 -11.87 -23.77
N ILE A 868 7.66 -13.05 -24.29
CA ILE A 868 8.56 -14.20 -24.37
C ILE A 868 9.71 -13.99 -25.36
N THR A 869 9.46 -13.39 -26.53
CA THR A 869 10.51 -13.11 -27.53
C THR A 869 11.53 -12.09 -27.01
N ILE A 870 11.08 -11.09 -26.26
CA ILE A 870 11.99 -10.11 -25.63
C ILE A 870 12.80 -10.78 -24.51
N ALA A 871 12.18 -11.70 -23.75
CA ALA A 871 12.87 -12.46 -22.71
C ALA A 871 13.97 -13.36 -23.28
N GLU A 872 13.78 -13.92 -24.48
CA GLU A 872 14.80 -14.69 -25.18
C GLU A 872 16.03 -13.83 -25.51
N TRP A 873 15.83 -12.62 -26.05
CA TRP A 873 16.93 -11.69 -26.36
C TRP A 873 17.76 -11.30 -25.13
N ALA A 874 17.13 -11.26 -23.96
CA ALA A 874 17.78 -10.87 -22.73
C ALA A 874 18.57 -11.99 -22.04
N ILE A 875 18.40 -13.26 -22.44
CA ILE A 875 18.90 -14.41 -21.68
C ILE A 875 20.43 -14.51 -21.70
N GLN A 876 21.07 -14.02 -22.76
CA GLN A 876 22.52 -13.96 -22.88
C GLN A 876 23.16 -13.09 -21.79
N ASN A 877 22.43 -12.09 -21.29
CA ASN A 877 22.96 -11.05 -20.41
C ASN A 877 24.27 -10.47 -20.99
N VAL A 878 25.37 -10.56 -20.26
CA VAL A 878 26.70 -10.08 -20.65
C VAL A 878 27.68 -11.22 -20.91
N TYR A 879 27.17 -12.43 -21.13
CA TYR A 879 27.99 -13.64 -21.21
C TYR A 879 28.13 -14.14 -22.65
N ALA A 880 29.31 -14.65 -22.96
CA ALA A 880 29.64 -15.22 -24.25
C ALA A 880 28.77 -16.46 -24.50
N ALA A 881 27.79 -16.31 -25.37
CA ALA A 881 27.01 -17.41 -25.90
C ALA A 881 27.73 -17.98 -27.12
N ASN A 882 27.58 -19.28 -27.33
CA ASN A 882 28.05 -19.93 -28.54
C ASN A 882 26.88 -20.51 -29.33
N SER A 883 27.17 -20.99 -30.55
CA SER A 883 26.15 -21.52 -31.46
C SER A 883 25.39 -22.73 -30.92
N SER A 884 25.94 -23.42 -29.91
CA SER A 884 25.37 -24.64 -29.35
C SER A 884 24.28 -24.39 -28.32
N TRP A 885 24.16 -23.16 -27.79
CA TRP A 885 23.09 -22.81 -26.86
C TRP A 885 21.70 -23.04 -27.49
N GLY A 886 20.87 -23.86 -26.83
CA GLY A 886 19.56 -24.31 -27.33
C GLY A 886 18.38 -23.76 -26.51
N PHE A 887 17.29 -23.38 -27.19
CA PHE A 887 16.16 -22.71 -26.52
C PHE A 887 14.79 -23.19 -27.01
N THR A 888 13.94 -23.61 -26.08
CA THR A 888 12.53 -23.92 -26.37
C THR A 888 11.63 -22.97 -25.62
N THR A 889 10.87 -22.16 -26.35
CA THR A 889 9.91 -21.21 -25.79
C THR A 889 8.49 -21.76 -25.86
N LYS A 890 7.75 -21.64 -24.76
CA LYS A 890 6.33 -22.03 -24.66
C LYS A 890 5.51 -20.88 -24.07
N MET A 891 4.34 -20.63 -24.62
CA MET A 891 3.35 -19.72 -24.04
C MET A 891 2.17 -20.52 -23.52
N VAL A 892 1.79 -20.29 -22.27
CA VAL A 892 0.62 -20.92 -21.65
C VAL A 892 -0.41 -19.87 -21.25
N ARG A 893 -1.68 -20.29 -21.24
CA ARG A 893 -2.80 -19.47 -20.79
C ARG A 893 -3.25 -19.89 -19.41
N THR A 894 -3.56 -18.91 -18.58
CA THR A 894 -4.16 -19.10 -17.26
C THR A 894 -5.46 -18.31 -17.18
N ASN A 895 -6.27 -18.61 -16.17
CA ASN A 895 -7.50 -17.89 -15.85
C ASN A 895 -7.23 -16.64 -14.99
N LEU A 896 -6.14 -15.93 -15.32
CA LEU A 896 -5.72 -14.68 -14.71
C LEU A 896 -5.92 -13.51 -15.70
N PRO A 897 -5.94 -12.25 -15.22
CA PRO A 897 -5.95 -11.09 -16.10
C PRO A 897 -4.82 -11.17 -17.13
N PRO A 898 -5.06 -10.73 -18.37
CA PRO A 898 -4.04 -10.78 -19.41
C PRO A 898 -2.82 -9.97 -19.00
N ASN A 899 -1.64 -10.59 -19.05
CA ASN A 899 -0.40 -9.91 -18.71
C ASN A 899 -0.05 -8.87 -19.80
N THR A 900 0.74 -7.88 -19.43
CA THR A 900 1.08 -6.73 -20.30
C THR A 900 2.52 -6.27 -20.04
N TYR A 901 2.98 -5.32 -20.84
CA TYR A 901 4.32 -4.76 -20.70
C TYR A 901 4.52 -4.12 -19.33
N CYS A 902 5.67 -4.41 -18.72
CA CYS A 902 6.14 -3.77 -17.49
C CYS A 902 7.61 -3.37 -17.69
N ARG A 903 8.04 -2.20 -17.18
CA ARG A 903 9.37 -1.57 -17.41
C ARG A 903 10.50 -2.58 -17.64
N SER A 904 11.15 -2.53 -18.80
CA SER A 904 12.04 -3.59 -19.29
C SER A 904 11.30 -4.94 -19.41
N PRO A 905 10.41 -5.12 -20.41
CA PRO A 905 9.63 -6.35 -20.58
C PRO A 905 10.56 -7.54 -20.85
N GLY A 906 10.30 -8.71 -20.25
CA GLY A 906 11.15 -9.90 -20.40
C GLY A 906 12.50 -9.83 -19.65
N TYR A 907 13.28 -8.75 -19.86
CA TYR A 907 14.67 -8.60 -19.42
C TYR A 907 14.94 -8.99 -17.95
N PRO A 908 14.34 -8.35 -16.92
CA PRO A 908 14.72 -8.59 -15.52
C PRO A 908 14.66 -10.06 -15.10
N LYS A 909 13.76 -10.83 -15.71
CA LYS A 909 13.55 -12.24 -15.36
C LYS A 909 14.55 -13.14 -16.04
N SER A 910 14.86 -12.89 -17.31
CA SER A 910 15.88 -13.63 -18.04
C SER A 910 17.28 -13.35 -17.52
N LEU A 911 17.56 -12.09 -17.16
CA LEU A 911 18.83 -11.70 -16.53
C LEU A 911 18.99 -12.41 -15.17
N GLY A 912 17.97 -12.35 -14.32
CA GLY A 912 17.99 -13.05 -13.02
C GLY A 912 18.13 -14.57 -13.15
N PHE A 913 17.52 -15.17 -14.18
CA PHE A 913 17.71 -16.57 -14.50
C PHE A 913 19.18 -16.89 -14.84
N MET A 914 19.79 -16.15 -15.78
CA MET A 914 21.16 -16.43 -16.21
C MET A 914 22.17 -16.18 -15.08
N GLU A 915 21.96 -15.16 -14.25
CA GLU A 915 22.74 -14.93 -13.02
C GLU A 915 22.61 -16.10 -12.03
N CYS A 916 21.42 -16.69 -11.91
CA CYS A 916 21.21 -17.88 -11.08
C CYS A 916 21.95 -19.11 -11.62
N VAL A 917 22.04 -19.26 -12.95
CA VAL A 917 22.88 -20.30 -13.58
C VAL A 917 24.35 -20.10 -13.20
N MET A 918 24.86 -18.87 -13.30
CA MET A 918 26.25 -18.55 -12.93
C MET A 918 26.55 -18.86 -11.45
N GLU A 919 25.64 -18.52 -10.55
CA GLU A 919 25.80 -18.88 -9.13
C GLU A 919 25.71 -20.38 -8.88
N HIS A 920 24.87 -21.11 -9.62
CA HIS A 920 24.79 -22.57 -9.51
C HIS A 920 26.08 -23.25 -9.98
N VAL A 921 26.68 -22.77 -11.08
CA VAL A 921 28.02 -23.23 -11.54
C VAL A 921 29.07 -22.96 -10.47
N ALA A 922 29.10 -21.75 -9.92
CA ALA A 922 30.06 -21.38 -8.87
C ALA A 922 29.92 -22.23 -7.61
N ALA A 923 28.68 -22.45 -7.14
CA ALA A 923 28.40 -23.30 -5.99
C ALA A 923 28.81 -24.76 -6.23
N HIS A 924 28.59 -25.29 -7.43
CA HIS A 924 29.00 -26.64 -7.82
C HIS A 924 30.53 -26.80 -7.76
N LEU A 925 31.26 -25.84 -8.35
CA LEU A 925 32.73 -25.83 -8.36
C LEU A 925 33.35 -25.36 -7.02
N LYS A 926 32.54 -24.89 -6.08
CA LYS A 926 32.97 -24.24 -4.83
C LYS A 926 33.92 -23.06 -5.08
N LYS A 927 33.63 -22.26 -6.10
CA LYS A 927 34.37 -21.05 -6.47
C LYS A 927 33.64 -19.78 -6.08
N ASP A 928 34.36 -18.66 -6.06
CA ASP A 928 33.72 -17.36 -5.97
C ASP A 928 32.84 -17.12 -7.21
N PRO A 929 31.57 -16.70 -7.03
CA PRO A 929 30.67 -16.41 -8.16
C PRO A 929 31.20 -15.35 -9.14
N MET A 930 32.09 -14.46 -8.72
CA MET A 930 32.69 -13.46 -9.58
C MET A 930 33.71 -14.06 -10.53
N GLU A 931 34.54 -15.01 -10.07
CA GLU A 931 35.50 -15.71 -10.94
C GLU A 931 34.80 -16.39 -12.12
N VAL A 932 33.67 -17.07 -11.84
CA VAL A 932 32.86 -17.72 -12.86
C VAL A 932 32.28 -16.70 -13.85
N ARG A 933 31.75 -15.57 -13.37
CA ARG A 933 31.21 -14.52 -14.25
C ARG A 933 32.28 -13.95 -15.18
N MET A 934 33.48 -13.67 -14.66
CA MET A 934 34.57 -13.06 -15.42
C MET A 934 35.03 -13.93 -16.58
N VAL A 935 35.13 -15.25 -16.40
CA VAL A 935 35.51 -16.19 -17.46
C VAL A 935 34.49 -16.25 -18.58
N ASN A 936 33.22 -15.96 -18.28
CA ASN A 936 32.11 -16.03 -19.21
C ASN A 936 31.77 -14.69 -19.88
N LEU A 937 32.42 -13.57 -19.58
CA LEU A 937 32.06 -12.26 -20.17
C LEU A 937 32.23 -12.22 -21.70
N LEU A 938 31.30 -11.53 -22.36
CA LEU A 938 31.42 -11.18 -23.78
C LEU A 938 32.67 -10.35 -24.05
N LYS A 939 33.27 -10.61 -25.21
CA LYS A 939 34.38 -9.84 -25.79
C LYS A 939 33.97 -9.30 -27.16
N LYS A 940 34.63 -8.23 -27.58
CA LYS A 940 34.47 -7.72 -28.94
C LYS A 940 34.68 -8.83 -29.97
N GLY A 941 33.75 -8.96 -30.92
CA GLY A 941 33.73 -10.02 -31.93
C GLY A 941 33.02 -11.31 -31.51
N ASP A 942 32.62 -11.45 -30.24
CA ASP A 942 31.79 -12.57 -29.79
C ASP A 942 30.38 -12.48 -30.38
N THR A 943 29.75 -13.64 -30.52
CA THR A 943 28.41 -13.77 -31.08
C THR A 943 27.35 -13.22 -30.13
N MET A 944 26.42 -12.44 -30.68
CA MET A 944 25.21 -12.02 -29.97
C MET A 944 24.12 -13.08 -30.15
N PHE A 945 23.28 -13.26 -29.13
CA PHE A 945 22.22 -14.26 -29.09
C PHE A 945 20.85 -13.56 -28.93
N PRO A 946 19.76 -14.03 -29.59
CA PRO A 946 19.63 -15.24 -30.41
C PRO A 946 20.09 -15.10 -31.87
N ASP A 947 20.30 -13.88 -32.35
CA ASP A 947 20.77 -13.64 -33.73
C ASP A 947 22.27 -13.86 -33.84
N THR A 948 22.67 -15.11 -34.05
CA THR A 948 24.07 -15.50 -34.14
C THR A 948 24.80 -14.96 -35.38
N SER A 949 24.12 -14.23 -36.26
CA SER A 949 24.77 -13.48 -37.33
C SER A 949 25.38 -12.16 -36.84
N GLN A 950 24.91 -11.63 -35.70
CA GLN A 950 25.42 -10.40 -35.09
C GLN A 950 26.60 -10.69 -34.17
N LYS A 951 27.54 -9.74 -34.13
CA LYS A 951 28.72 -9.76 -33.26
C LYS A 951 28.72 -8.53 -32.36
N LEU A 952 29.31 -8.63 -31.18
CA LEU A 952 29.56 -7.46 -30.34
C LEU A 952 30.61 -6.57 -31.01
N GLU A 953 30.22 -5.37 -31.44
CA GLU A 953 31.10 -4.47 -32.21
C GLU A 953 32.06 -3.65 -31.31
N GLU A 954 31.62 -3.33 -30.10
CA GLU A 954 32.35 -2.52 -29.13
C GLU A 954 33.00 -3.35 -28.02
N ASP A 955 33.92 -2.75 -27.28
CA ASP A 955 34.49 -3.40 -26.10
C ASP A 955 33.43 -3.51 -25.01
N ASN A 956 33.41 -4.66 -24.33
CA ASN A 956 32.53 -4.86 -23.20
C ASN A 956 32.95 -3.91 -22.05
N LEU A 957 32.07 -3.00 -21.66
CA LEU A 957 32.34 -2.01 -20.62
C LEU A 957 32.21 -2.57 -19.21
N VAL A 958 31.64 -3.78 -19.01
CA VAL A 958 31.41 -4.37 -17.68
C VAL A 958 32.70 -4.46 -16.84
N PRO A 959 33.84 -4.95 -17.36
CA PRO A 959 35.09 -4.95 -16.60
C PRO A 959 35.53 -3.55 -16.13
N ILE A 960 35.32 -2.52 -16.96
CA ILE A 960 35.66 -1.13 -16.61
C ILE A 960 34.73 -0.64 -15.49
N LEU A 961 33.43 -0.90 -15.62
CA LEU A 961 32.45 -0.54 -14.59
C LEU A 961 32.73 -1.23 -13.25
N MET A 962 33.21 -2.47 -13.26
CA MET A 962 33.61 -3.19 -12.04
C MET A 962 34.83 -2.56 -11.37
N GLN A 963 35.86 -2.22 -12.15
CA GLN A 963 37.05 -1.51 -11.64
C GLN A 963 36.69 -0.14 -11.03
N ASP A 964 35.78 0.59 -11.68
CA ASP A 964 35.27 1.84 -11.12
C ASP A 964 34.53 1.61 -9.80
N LEU A 965 33.65 0.60 -9.73
CA LEU A 965 32.94 0.26 -8.50
C LEU A 965 33.89 -0.06 -7.34
N GLU A 966 34.97 -0.81 -7.58
CA GLU A 966 36.00 -1.10 -6.58
C GLU A 966 36.70 0.16 -6.09
N ARG A 967 37.05 1.06 -7.01
CA ARG A 967 37.70 2.34 -6.69
C ARG A 967 36.82 3.21 -5.79
N PHE A 968 35.51 3.17 -5.99
CA PHE A 968 34.56 4.06 -5.31
C PHE A 968 33.86 3.43 -4.09
N MET A 969 33.87 2.10 -3.98
CA MET A 969 33.41 1.33 -2.83
C MET A 969 34.48 0.29 -2.51
N PRO A 970 35.43 0.57 -1.59
CA PRO A 970 36.40 -0.42 -1.13
C PRO A 970 35.69 -1.48 -0.27
N ILE A 971 34.90 -2.33 -0.92
CA ILE A 971 34.38 -3.56 -0.35
C ILE A 971 35.57 -4.51 -0.29
N LYS A 972 35.97 -4.93 0.92
CA LYS A 972 37.02 -5.94 1.08
C LYS A 972 36.63 -7.22 0.30
N GLY A 973 37.45 -7.64 -0.66
CA GLY A 973 37.34 -8.93 -1.34
C GLY A 973 37.30 -8.90 -2.88
N LEU A 974 37.16 -7.74 -3.52
CA LEU A 974 37.18 -7.66 -4.99
C LEU A 974 38.61 -7.65 -5.58
N SER A 975 39.59 -7.11 -4.85
CA SER A 975 40.98 -6.93 -5.32
C SER A 975 41.86 -8.19 -5.34
N THR A 976 41.27 -9.39 -5.39
CA THR A 976 41.99 -10.67 -5.41
C THR A 976 41.68 -11.54 -6.64
N ILE A 977 41.03 -10.98 -7.67
CA ILE A 977 40.73 -11.67 -8.94
C ILE A 977 41.63 -11.15 -10.06
#